data_AF-A0A0P9PKT2-F1
#
_entry.id   AF-A0A0P9PKT2-F1
#
_cell.length_a   1.000
_cell.length_b   1.000
_cell.length_c   1.000
_cell.angle_alpha   90.00
_cell.angle_beta   90.00
_cell.angle_gamma   90.00
#
_symmetry.space_group_name_H-M   'P 1'
#
loop_
_entity.id
_entity.type
_entity.pdbx_description
1 polymer ?
#
loop_
_entity_poly.entity_id
_entity_poly.type
_entity_poly.pdbx_seq_one_letter_code
_entity_poly.pdbx_strand_id
1 'polypeptide(L)'
;MAHRLGVFVELAFSGNRYQRASHLRGFYLTRAPQLAQSSQRADGEVGTGLQVPQPGKAPFIHDLLRHVIFPESDLAVLNKEARGKILWRQRAVYCAALLFLSGFGVLWATGFSANHDRLERLRILGEQWAQQRSSLTAEDDLLTVLDSLNTLYQAAQVFPDNSDVTLYERNGLYQGEPANDVLLRAYHAQLQGQLLPRVVRMFEARIMASLQDREQLLDNLRAYLMLVQREHRIPSALKERVATDWSIRYVGHAQAQHELNQHFGRLLEQSFAYPLNDALVAQARQVLRNESFANVVYRVLREKARVLPDYSLGHNTGPQAKHLAGTDYRIPGFYTRQGYEQYFVTRGTVVVTEIMRDNWVLGESEQYNAHQLRALMVELEKLYFRDYADHWAEAIGRVSLQPFEGASQAAVQLAGLTAAHSPLLQLLVEVRDNTLFPVLADSLGAMKAEAEKIAPGPVALTQVAAIGDTLQQTVTDSLPTMAKQSLQRRFDPLHRLLDDENGPAADLITALNAINELQMQMAALGRSGQPELAAYEMAKGRMSGQRDALSNLRNAATVLPQPLGGWLSALAEDTWSFVLYQSHHYLNQRYKAELYSFYEQSLAKRYPFHAHSSSDVALNDFREFFGAQGIAERFFDSYLKPFVSGDPGRYRLRTIDGYSLPMSRAYLDQMAGVYKIRSSFFAHRTQEPQVQFTLEPHTLDPAVRRAEFRLGDQSLEYRHGPIVPMLFRWPADTEDGRTSLVMEGMVGRPLGIEKNSGPWSLFRLFDLMQTEPLKGRDVLVLKADVGGMRANYLLSSQRAPNPFDMSALRDFRMPAQL
;
A
#
# COMPACT_ATOMS: atom_id res chain seq x y z
N MET A 1 61.42 118.56 65.55
CA MET A 1 60.39 117.54 65.24
C MET A 1 59.22 118.09 64.43
N ALA A 2 58.67 119.28 64.74
CA ALA A 2 57.46 119.82 64.10
C ALA A 2 57.48 119.84 62.55
N HIS A 3 58.58 120.26 61.92
CA HIS A 3 58.66 120.34 60.45
C HIS A 3 58.62 118.97 59.75
N ARG A 4 59.30 117.95 60.31
CA ARG A 4 59.28 116.58 59.75
C ARG A 4 57.89 115.93 59.91
N LEU A 5 57.15 116.29 60.95
CA LEU A 5 55.80 115.77 61.18
C LEU A 5 54.77 116.41 60.23
N GLY A 6 54.92 117.71 59.91
CA GLY A 6 54.10 118.39 58.91
C GLY A 6 54.21 117.77 57.52
N VAL A 7 55.45 117.50 57.05
CA VAL A 7 55.69 116.85 55.75
C VAL A 7 55.12 115.43 55.71
N PHE A 8 55.24 114.65 56.79
CA PHE A 8 54.64 113.31 56.87
C PHE A 8 53.12 113.36 56.77
N VAL A 9 52.48 114.31 57.47
CA VAL A 9 51.02 114.48 57.43
C VAL A 9 50.56 114.88 56.03
N GLU A 10 51.26 115.80 55.39
CA GLU A 10 50.89 116.28 54.06
C GLU A 10 51.03 115.18 53.00
N LEU A 11 52.13 114.40 53.05
CA LEU A 11 52.32 113.24 52.15
C LEU A 11 51.35 112.09 52.42
N ALA A 12 51.03 111.81 53.68
CA ALA A 12 50.17 110.68 54.02
C ALA A 12 48.67 110.95 53.85
N PHE A 13 48.23 112.22 53.93
CA PHE A 13 46.81 112.56 53.99
C PHE A 13 46.31 113.50 52.89
N SER A 14 47.17 114.05 52.03
CA SER A 14 46.72 114.75 50.82
C SER A 14 46.26 113.75 49.75
N GLY A 15 45.09 113.99 49.16
CA GLY A 15 44.51 113.09 48.16
C GLY A 15 45.24 113.17 46.82
N ASN A 16 45.42 112.02 46.16
CA ASN A 16 45.87 111.90 44.78
C ASN A 16 44.67 111.51 43.89
N ARG A 17 44.78 111.73 42.58
CA ARG A 17 43.88 111.23 41.53
C ARG A 17 43.43 109.75 41.69
N TYR A 18 44.17 108.91 42.42
CA TYR A 18 43.82 107.50 42.68
C TYR A 18 43.36 107.19 44.12
N GLN A 19 43.44 108.14 45.07
CA GLN A 19 43.01 107.95 46.45
C GLN A 19 42.35 109.23 46.99
N ARG A 20 41.10 109.10 47.45
CA ARG A 20 40.38 110.21 48.12
C ARG A 20 41.17 110.68 49.35
N ALA A 21 41.26 112.00 49.52
CA ALA A 21 41.91 112.62 50.66
C ALA A 21 41.32 112.07 51.96
N SER A 22 42.19 111.53 52.82
CA SER A 22 41.78 111.07 54.14
C SER A 22 41.89 112.24 55.10
N HIS A 23 40.77 112.70 55.67
CA HIS A 23 40.78 113.82 56.61
C HIS A 23 41.55 113.44 57.88
N LEU A 24 42.77 113.97 58.04
CA LEU A 24 43.50 113.88 59.30
C LEU A 24 42.72 114.66 60.37
N ARG A 25 42.05 113.95 61.30
CA ARG A 25 41.29 114.56 62.39
C ARG A 25 42.17 115.06 63.55
N GLY A 26 43.40 114.57 63.67
CA GLY A 26 44.39 115.00 64.67
C GLY A 26 45.54 113.99 64.82
N PHE A 27 46.60 114.38 65.51
CA PHE A 27 47.66 113.46 65.97
C PHE A 27 47.74 113.53 67.49
N TYR A 28 47.88 112.38 68.15
CA TYR A 28 47.88 112.27 69.60
C TYR A 28 49.21 111.68 70.08
N LEU A 29 49.83 112.30 71.09
CA LEU A 29 51.05 111.83 71.73
C LEU A 29 50.69 111.05 73.00
N THR A 30 51.21 109.83 73.15
CA THR A 30 51.01 109.01 74.35
C THR A 30 52.37 108.59 74.92
N ARG A 31 52.46 108.41 76.25
CA ARG A 31 53.67 107.92 76.95
C ARG A 31 53.31 106.67 77.75
N ALA A 32 53.94 105.55 77.42
CA ALA A 32 53.78 104.29 78.14
C ALA A 32 54.73 104.21 79.36
N PRO A 33 54.30 103.66 80.52
CA PRO A 33 55.17 103.44 81.67
C PRO A 33 56.14 102.26 81.41
N GLN A 34 57.42 102.43 81.75
CA GLN A 34 58.43 101.38 81.66
C GLN A 34 58.27 100.39 82.82
N LEU A 35 58.10 99.10 82.50
CA LEU A 35 58.15 98.00 83.48
C LEU A 35 59.63 97.65 83.78
N ALA A 36 60.05 97.77 85.04
CA ALA A 36 61.33 97.23 85.50
C ALA A 36 61.23 95.70 85.67
N GLN A 37 62.19 94.96 85.11
CA GLN A 37 62.31 93.51 85.23
C GLN A 37 62.93 93.11 86.57
N SER A 38 62.34 92.15 87.28
CA SER A 38 63.05 91.35 88.27
C SER A 38 62.94 89.87 87.88
N SER A 39 64.10 89.23 87.77
CA SER A 39 64.27 87.81 87.54
C SER A 39 64.89 87.24 88.80
N GLN A 40 64.25 86.29 89.47
CA GLN A 40 64.96 85.18 90.12
C GLN A 40 64.00 84.09 90.60
N ARG A 41 64.20 82.89 90.05
CA ARG A 41 63.99 81.62 90.73
C ARG A 41 65.09 81.45 91.77
N ALA A 42 64.70 81.19 93.02
CA ALA A 42 65.19 80.06 93.80
C ALA A 42 64.20 79.82 94.96
N ASP A 43 63.55 78.67 94.87
CA ASP A 43 63.05 77.75 95.89
C ASP A 43 62.18 78.22 97.06
N GLY A 44 61.08 77.48 97.21
CA GLY A 44 60.59 77.08 98.53
C GLY A 44 59.36 77.82 99.03
N GLU A 45 58.23 77.14 98.91
CA GLU A 45 57.08 77.16 99.84
C GLU A 45 56.33 78.48 100.14
N VAL A 46 55.04 78.41 99.79
CA VAL A 46 53.85 78.92 100.49
C VAL A 46 54.05 80.15 101.40
N GLY A 47 53.48 81.27 100.96
CA GLY A 47 53.21 82.39 101.84
C GLY A 47 52.39 83.46 101.15
N THR A 48 51.08 83.45 101.40
CA THR A 48 50.16 84.56 101.14
C THR A 48 50.74 85.88 101.66
N GLY A 49 50.99 86.82 100.74
CA GLY A 49 51.37 88.19 101.06
C GLY A 49 51.27 89.07 99.81
N LEU A 50 50.21 89.88 99.74
CA LEU A 50 50.02 90.92 98.73
C LEU A 50 51.25 91.84 98.66
N GLN A 51 51.88 91.92 97.48
CA GLN A 51 52.67 93.09 97.10
C GLN A 51 51.93 93.83 95.98
N VAL A 52 51.32 94.93 96.37
CA VAL A 52 50.69 95.92 95.48
C VAL A 52 51.81 96.64 94.70
N PRO A 53 51.85 96.56 93.36
CA PRO A 53 52.69 97.45 92.57
C PRO A 53 52.07 98.85 92.61
N GLN A 54 52.84 99.85 93.06
CA GLN A 54 52.39 101.23 93.06
C GLN A 54 52.10 101.71 91.63
N PRO A 55 50.96 102.37 91.38
CA PRO A 55 50.55 102.81 90.05
C PRO A 55 51.34 104.05 89.61
N GLY A 56 52.24 103.88 88.64
CA GLY A 56 52.73 104.98 87.82
C GLY A 56 51.61 105.48 86.91
N LYS A 57 51.03 106.65 87.21
CA LYS A 57 50.01 107.31 86.38
C LYS A 57 50.56 107.52 84.95
N ALA A 58 49.93 106.88 83.96
CA ALA A 58 50.13 107.17 82.54
C ALA A 58 49.05 108.18 82.10
N PRO A 59 49.30 109.50 82.12
CA PRO A 59 48.34 110.45 81.59
C PRO A 59 48.16 110.23 80.07
N PHE A 60 46.99 110.59 79.54
CA PHE A 60 46.62 110.66 78.11
C PHE A 60 46.06 109.41 77.39
N ILE A 61 46.25 108.17 77.88
CA ILE A 61 45.63 106.98 77.20
C ILE A 61 44.13 106.87 77.49
N HIS A 62 43.70 107.16 78.72
CA HIS A 62 42.28 107.07 79.10
C HIS A 62 41.42 108.05 78.29
N ASP A 63 41.88 109.29 78.14
CA ASP A 63 41.12 110.32 77.42
C ASP A 63 41.03 110.06 75.93
N LEU A 64 42.09 109.54 75.29
CA LEU A 64 42.06 109.14 73.88
C LEU A 64 40.98 108.08 73.61
N LEU A 65 40.94 107.04 74.44
CA LEU A 65 39.95 105.97 74.26
C LEU A 65 38.53 106.44 74.56
N ARG A 66 38.33 107.15 75.68
CA ARG A 66 36.99 107.54 76.15
C ARG A 66 36.38 108.69 75.36
N HIS A 67 37.15 109.71 74.99
CA HIS A 67 36.63 110.92 74.37
C HIS A 67 36.74 110.95 72.85
N VAL A 68 37.62 110.13 72.25
CA VAL A 68 37.83 110.11 70.79
C VAL A 68 37.40 108.79 70.17
N ILE A 69 37.96 107.66 70.62
CA ILE A 69 37.75 106.37 69.93
C ILE A 69 36.34 105.82 70.15
N PHE A 70 35.83 105.77 71.39
CA PHE A 70 34.50 105.20 71.64
C PHE A 70 33.32 106.05 71.15
N PRO A 71 33.33 107.40 71.25
CA PRO A 71 32.23 108.22 70.74
C PRO A 71 32.09 108.18 69.21
N GLU A 72 33.13 107.77 68.47
CA GLU A 72 33.13 107.69 67.00
C GLU A 72 32.80 106.28 66.45
N SER A 73 32.38 105.32 67.29
CA SER A 73 32.11 103.93 66.85
C SER A 73 30.92 103.76 65.90
N ASP A 74 30.02 104.75 65.81
CA ASP A 74 28.78 104.69 65.02
C ASP A 74 28.95 105.13 63.55
N LEU A 75 30.17 105.46 63.12
CA LEU A 75 30.51 105.80 61.72
C LEU A 75 30.55 104.57 60.78
N ALA A 76 30.26 103.37 61.29
CA ALA A 76 30.22 102.11 60.54
C ALA A 76 28.79 101.57 60.30
N VAL A 77 27.83 102.44 59.92
CA VAL A 77 26.44 102.01 59.62
C VAL A 77 26.15 102.03 58.11
N LEU A 78 25.50 100.97 57.61
CA LEU A 78 25.13 100.79 56.20
C LEU A 78 24.02 101.77 55.73
N ASN A 79 24.16 102.23 54.47
CA ASN A 79 23.27 103.17 53.76
C ASN A 79 21.77 102.72 53.71
N LYS A 80 20.82 103.67 53.75
CA LYS A 80 19.36 103.43 53.80
C LYS A 80 18.81 102.62 52.61
N GLU A 81 19.37 102.77 51.41
CA GLU A 81 19.00 101.95 50.25
C GLU A 81 19.38 100.47 50.39
N ALA A 82 20.44 100.16 51.14
CA ALA A 82 20.87 98.79 51.37
C ALA A 82 19.88 98.05 52.30
N ARG A 83 19.27 98.74 53.27
CA ARG A 83 18.31 98.16 54.23
C ARG A 83 17.00 97.73 53.56
N GLY A 84 16.50 98.52 52.60
CA GLY A 84 15.30 98.18 51.82
C GLY A 84 15.51 96.95 50.93
N LYS A 85 16.70 96.83 50.29
CA LYS A 85 17.07 95.66 49.49
C LYS A 85 17.18 94.38 50.33
N ILE A 86 17.64 94.47 51.58
CA ILE A 86 17.77 93.31 52.48
C ILE A 86 16.39 92.77 52.89
N LEU A 87 15.43 93.62 53.29
CA LEU A 87 14.10 93.17 53.73
C LEU A 87 13.28 92.54 52.58
N TRP A 88 13.36 93.10 51.37
CA TRP A 88 12.71 92.52 50.20
C TRP A 88 13.33 91.18 49.80
N ARG A 89 14.66 91.04 49.92
CA ARG A 89 15.35 89.75 49.77
C ARG A 89 14.87 88.73 50.80
N GLN A 90 14.72 89.11 52.07
CA GLN A 90 14.22 88.20 53.11
C GLN A 90 12.78 87.74 52.85
N ARG A 91 11.88 88.64 52.42
CA ARG A 91 10.51 88.27 52.04
C ARG A 91 10.48 87.36 50.82
N ALA A 92 11.30 87.65 49.81
CA ALA A 92 11.46 86.77 48.65
C ALA A 92 11.97 85.37 49.06
N VAL A 93 12.91 85.30 50.01
CA VAL A 93 13.40 84.02 50.55
C VAL A 93 12.31 83.26 51.31
N TYR A 94 11.52 83.92 52.16
CA TYR A 94 10.43 83.24 52.87
C TYR A 94 9.30 82.78 51.95
N CYS A 95 8.89 83.59 50.97
CA CYS A 95 7.91 83.16 49.98
C CYS A 95 8.44 82.01 49.11
N ALA A 96 9.72 82.08 48.71
CA ALA A 96 10.36 80.99 47.98
C ALA A 96 10.42 79.71 48.83
N ALA A 97 10.77 79.80 50.12
CA ALA A 97 10.80 78.67 51.03
C ALA A 97 9.41 78.04 51.22
N LEU A 98 8.36 78.86 51.39
CA LEU A 98 6.99 78.37 51.53
C LEU A 98 6.46 77.73 50.23
N LEU A 99 6.77 78.30 49.07
CA LEU A 99 6.47 77.68 47.77
C LEU A 99 7.21 76.36 47.58
N PHE A 100 8.48 76.28 48.00
CA PHE A 100 9.24 75.03 47.97
C PHE A 100 8.61 73.98 48.86
N LEU A 101 8.26 74.34 50.11
CA LEU A 101 7.68 73.42 51.08
C LEU A 101 6.29 72.93 50.65
N SER A 102 5.44 73.82 50.13
CA SER A 102 4.14 73.45 49.56
C SER A 102 4.30 72.59 48.29
N GLY A 103 5.27 72.90 47.42
CA GLY A 103 5.56 72.12 46.22
C GLY A 103 6.00 70.69 46.53
N PHE A 104 6.92 70.52 47.49
CA PHE A 104 7.32 69.21 47.99
C PHE A 104 6.18 68.48 48.71
N GLY A 105 5.37 69.20 49.49
CA GLY A 105 4.19 68.64 50.16
C GLY A 105 3.18 68.05 49.18
N VAL A 106 2.86 68.78 48.11
CA VAL A 106 1.98 68.28 47.03
C VAL A 106 2.61 67.08 46.31
N LEU A 107 3.90 67.14 45.99
CA LEU A 107 4.61 66.06 45.29
C LEU A 107 4.72 64.77 46.13
N TRP A 108 4.89 64.87 47.45
CA TRP A 108 4.84 63.71 48.34
C TRP A 108 3.42 63.21 48.57
N ALA A 109 2.44 64.10 48.72
CA ALA A 109 1.05 63.69 48.90
C ALA A 109 0.51 62.92 47.69
N THR A 110 0.83 63.36 46.46
CA THR A 110 0.43 62.67 45.23
C THR A 110 1.14 61.31 45.09
N GLY A 111 2.45 61.25 45.34
CA GLY A 111 3.17 59.97 45.29
C GLY A 111 2.76 58.99 46.40
N PHE A 112 2.45 59.47 47.61
CA PHE A 112 1.92 58.64 48.69
C PHE A 112 0.52 58.09 48.33
N SER A 113 -0.39 58.94 47.86
CA SER A 113 -1.73 58.52 47.45
C SER A 113 -1.69 57.47 46.35
N ALA A 114 -0.87 57.67 45.31
CA ALA A 114 -0.73 56.71 44.21
C ALA A 114 -0.18 55.35 44.67
N ASN A 115 0.79 55.33 45.59
CA ASN A 115 1.29 54.08 46.16
C ASN A 115 0.26 53.42 47.10
N HIS A 116 -0.48 54.21 47.89
CA HIS A 116 -1.52 53.71 48.77
C HIS A 116 -2.66 53.05 47.99
N ASP A 117 -3.16 53.69 46.93
CA ASP A 117 -4.21 53.12 46.07
C ASP A 117 -3.78 51.80 45.42
N ARG A 118 -2.51 51.69 45.02
CA ARG A 118 -1.95 50.44 44.46
C ARG A 118 -1.84 49.34 45.52
N LEU A 119 -1.38 49.66 46.72
CA LEU A 119 -1.33 48.71 47.84
C LEU A 119 -2.72 48.26 48.27
N GLU A 120 -3.71 49.15 48.24
CA GLU A 120 -5.09 48.80 48.56
C GLU A 120 -5.71 47.88 47.49
N ARG A 121 -5.41 48.11 46.21
CA ARG A 121 -5.77 47.17 45.13
C ARG A 121 -5.11 45.80 45.33
N LEU A 122 -3.85 45.76 45.74
CA LEU A 122 -3.17 44.50 46.07
C LEU A 122 -3.82 43.79 47.26
N ARG A 123 -4.26 44.52 48.29
CA ARG A 123 -4.99 43.94 49.43
C ARG A 123 -6.26 43.23 48.97
N ILE A 124 -7.06 43.91 48.14
CA ILE A 124 -8.30 43.35 47.59
C ILE A 124 -8.02 42.11 46.73
N LEU A 125 -7.05 42.18 45.81
CA LEU A 125 -6.66 41.03 44.97
C LEU A 125 -6.10 39.87 45.81
N GLY A 126 -5.39 40.16 46.90
CA GLY A 126 -4.88 39.16 47.84
C GLY A 126 -6.00 38.45 48.61
N GLU A 127 -7.02 39.19 49.07
CA GLU A 127 -8.21 38.62 49.71
C GLU A 127 -9.01 37.74 48.72
N GLN A 128 -9.21 38.21 47.49
CA GLN A 128 -9.86 37.44 46.42
C GLN A 128 -9.09 36.15 46.11
N TRP A 129 -7.77 36.24 45.97
CA TRP A 129 -6.92 35.08 45.73
C TRP A 129 -6.96 34.09 46.90
N ALA A 130 -6.92 34.56 48.15
CA ALA A 130 -6.99 33.68 49.32
C ALA A 130 -8.32 32.90 49.35
N GLN A 131 -9.43 33.56 49.02
CA GLN A 131 -10.73 32.90 48.91
C GLN A 131 -10.74 31.86 47.78
N GLN A 132 -10.36 32.24 46.56
CA GLN A 132 -10.24 31.31 45.42
C GLN A 132 -9.31 30.13 45.74
N ARG A 133 -8.21 30.36 46.45
CA ARG A 133 -7.23 29.34 46.82
C ARG A 133 -7.80 28.32 47.79
N SER A 134 -8.58 28.78 48.77
CA SER A 134 -9.20 27.91 49.78
C SER A 134 -10.27 26.97 49.22
N SER A 135 -10.88 27.31 48.07
CA SER A 135 -11.84 26.45 47.38
C SER A 135 -11.19 25.40 46.46
N LEU A 136 -9.88 25.47 46.20
CA LEU A 136 -9.20 24.57 45.27
C LEU A 136 -8.75 23.27 45.94
N THR A 137 -9.15 22.15 45.37
CA THR A 137 -8.64 20.81 45.66
C THR A 137 -7.55 20.38 44.68
N ALA A 138 -6.84 19.30 44.99
CA ALA A 138 -5.81 18.75 44.10
C ALA A 138 -6.39 18.08 42.84
N GLU A 139 -7.69 17.76 42.83
CA GLU A 139 -8.39 17.06 41.75
C GLU A 139 -9.12 18.00 40.78
N ASP A 140 -9.29 19.27 41.15
CA ASP A 140 -10.02 20.22 40.32
C ASP A 140 -9.33 20.48 38.97
N ASP A 141 -10.14 20.70 37.94
CA ASP A 141 -9.73 20.96 36.56
C ASP A 141 -9.02 22.32 36.39
N LEU A 142 -8.22 22.48 35.33
CA LEU A 142 -7.46 23.71 35.07
C LEU A 142 -8.32 24.97 34.93
N LEU A 143 -9.56 24.84 34.47
CA LEU A 143 -10.49 25.97 34.39
C LEU A 143 -10.80 26.57 35.77
N THR A 144 -10.85 25.76 36.82
CA THR A 144 -11.10 26.24 38.20
C THR A 144 -9.89 26.97 38.79
N VAL A 145 -8.69 26.58 38.37
CA VAL A 145 -7.42 27.17 38.82
C VAL A 145 -7.14 28.48 38.09
N LEU A 146 -7.70 28.66 36.90
CA LEU A 146 -7.45 29.79 36.02
C LEU A 146 -7.72 31.13 36.71
N ASP A 147 -8.84 31.27 37.42
CA ASP A 147 -9.18 32.51 38.13
C ASP A 147 -8.09 32.88 39.16
N SER A 148 -7.56 31.90 39.89
CA SER A 148 -6.47 32.12 40.85
C SER A 148 -5.17 32.55 40.18
N LEU A 149 -4.88 32.05 38.98
CA LEU A 149 -3.71 32.41 38.19
C LEU A 149 -3.85 33.83 37.60
N ASN A 150 -5.05 34.15 37.11
CA ASN A 150 -5.41 35.46 36.60
C ASN A 150 -5.30 36.52 37.71
N THR A 151 -5.88 36.28 38.89
CA THR A 151 -5.83 37.23 40.02
C THR A 151 -4.40 37.49 40.50
N LEU A 152 -3.55 36.45 40.63
CA LEU A 152 -2.14 36.63 40.98
C LEU A 152 -1.34 37.36 39.90
N TYR A 153 -1.62 37.07 38.62
CA TYR A 153 -0.96 37.76 37.52
C TYR A 153 -1.37 39.24 37.45
N GLN A 154 -2.66 39.53 37.64
CA GLN A 154 -3.16 40.91 37.76
C GLN A 154 -2.50 41.63 38.93
N ALA A 155 -2.34 40.96 40.08
CA ALA A 155 -1.64 41.52 41.24
C ALA A 155 -0.18 41.87 40.90
N ALA A 156 0.53 40.99 40.21
CA ALA A 156 1.91 41.23 39.76
C ALA A 156 2.05 42.39 38.76
N GLN A 157 0.96 42.85 38.14
CA GLN A 157 0.94 44.00 37.23
C GLN A 157 0.52 45.33 37.88
N VAL A 158 0.11 45.34 39.15
CA VAL A 158 -0.38 46.55 39.83
C VAL A 158 0.70 47.63 39.94
N PHE A 159 1.97 47.23 40.09
CA PHE A 159 3.11 48.13 40.08
C PHE A 159 3.88 47.99 38.75
N PRO A 160 3.97 49.07 37.94
CA PRO A 160 4.77 49.07 36.72
C PRO A 160 6.28 48.99 37.02
N ASP A 161 7.06 48.62 36.01
CA ASP A 161 8.52 48.62 36.13
C ASP A 161 9.05 50.06 36.30
N ASN A 162 10.21 50.19 36.95
CA ASN A 162 10.82 51.49 37.28
C ASN A 162 11.02 52.41 36.05
N SER A 163 11.12 51.85 34.83
CA SER A 163 11.20 52.60 33.57
C SER A 163 9.91 53.35 33.23
N ASP A 164 8.76 52.80 33.62
CA ASP A 164 7.43 53.21 33.18
C ASP A 164 6.71 54.04 34.25
N VAL A 165 7.31 54.17 35.45
CA VAL A 165 6.83 55.02 36.54
C VAL A 165 6.91 56.49 36.15
N THR A 166 5.85 57.25 36.39
CA THR A 166 5.81 58.69 36.09
C THR A 166 6.76 59.50 36.99
N LEU A 167 7.28 60.64 36.51
CA LEU A 167 8.29 61.43 37.25
C LEU A 167 7.82 61.89 38.65
N TYR A 168 6.52 62.13 38.85
CA TYR A 168 5.98 62.55 40.14
C TYR A 168 5.86 61.39 41.14
N GLU A 169 5.86 60.14 40.67
CA GLU A 169 5.85 58.92 41.51
C GLU A 169 7.28 58.49 41.89
N ARG A 170 8.32 59.02 41.22
CA ARG A 170 9.75 58.78 41.51
C ARG A 170 10.28 59.71 42.60
N ASN A 171 9.49 59.96 43.63
CA ASN A 171 9.81 60.89 44.71
C ASN A 171 10.47 60.23 45.94
N GLY A 172 10.85 58.95 45.81
CA GLY A 172 11.45 58.12 46.87
C GLY A 172 10.45 57.29 47.68
N LEU A 173 9.13 57.45 47.46
CA LEU A 173 8.07 56.68 48.16
C LEU A 173 7.57 55.46 47.36
N TYR A 174 8.14 55.19 46.19
CA TYR A 174 7.69 54.10 45.31
C TYR A 174 7.93 52.72 45.93
N GLN A 175 6.87 51.91 46.04
CA GLN A 175 6.91 50.57 46.66
C GLN A 175 6.91 49.41 45.65
N GLY A 176 7.02 49.69 44.35
CA GLY A 176 6.88 48.66 43.31
C GLY A 176 8.01 47.64 43.29
N GLU A 177 9.27 48.07 43.52
CA GLU A 177 10.43 47.16 43.51
C GLU A 177 10.35 46.05 44.59
N PRO A 178 10.10 46.36 45.88
CA PRO A 178 9.91 45.32 46.89
C PRO A 178 8.60 44.53 46.72
N ALA A 179 7.53 45.15 46.18
CA ALA A 179 6.25 44.47 45.97
C ALA A 179 6.31 43.47 44.80
N ASN A 180 6.85 43.87 43.65
CA ASN A 180 6.89 43.05 42.44
C ASN A 180 7.72 41.78 42.60
N ASP A 181 8.85 41.85 43.31
CA ASP A 181 9.66 40.66 43.57
C ASP A 181 8.88 39.60 44.39
N VAL A 182 8.13 40.03 45.41
CA VAL A 182 7.28 39.13 46.21
C VAL A 182 6.11 38.59 45.37
N LEU A 183 5.46 39.43 44.58
CA LEU A 183 4.29 39.06 43.77
C LEU A 183 4.66 38.12 42.62
N LEU A 184 5.76 38.39 41.92
CA LEU A 184 6.27 37.53 40.86
C LEU A 184 6.71 36.17 41.42
N ARG A 185 7.41 36.16 42.57
CA ARG A 185 7.74 34.90 43.25
C ARG A 185 6.50 34.11 43.65
N ALA A 186 5.47 34.75 44.19
CA ALA A 186 4.21 34.11 44.54
C ALA A 186 3.47 33.56 43.31
N TYR A 187 3.40 34.34 42.22
CA TYR A 187 2.81 33.91 40.96
C TYR A 187 3.57 32.74 40.32
N HIS A 188 4.90 32.77 40.32
CA HIS A 188 5.75 31.68 39.82
C HIS A 188 5.58 30.41 40.66
N ALA A 189 5.54 30.54 41.98
CA ALA A 189 5.25 29.43 42.89
C ALA A 189 3.86 28.83 42.62
N GLN A 190 2.86 29.65 42.29
CA GLN A 190 1.53 29.15 41.91
C GLN A 190 1.55 28.42 40.56
N LEU A 191 2.26 28.93 39.56
CA LEU A 191 2.43 28.23 38.28
C LEU A 191 3.08 26.86 38.46
N GLN A 192 4.14 26.77 39.26
CA GLN A 192 4.84 25.50 39.53
C GLN A 192 4.05 24.58 40.46
N GLY A 193 3.31 25.14 41.42
CA GLY A 193 2.56 24.37 42.42
C GLY A 193 1.17 23.92 41.97
N GLN A 194 0.58 24.56 40.96
CA GLN A 194 -0.81 24.29 40.55
C GLN A 194 -0.97 23.98 39.06
N LEU A 195 -0.33 24.75 38.18
CA LEU A 195 -0.43 24.55 36.73
C LEU A 195 0.43 23.37 36.28
N LEU A 196 1.71 23.36 36.65
CA LEU A 196 2.67 22.34 36.23
C LEU A 196 2.22 20.90 36.57
N PRO A 197 1.81 20.55 37.82
CA PRO A 197 1.45 19.17 38.15
C PRO A 197 0.20 18.69 37.41
N ARG A 198 -0.70 19.59 37.00
CA ARG A 198 -1.88 19.27 36.20
C ARG A 198 -1.53 19.01 34.74
N VAL A 199 -0.63 19.82 34.16
CA VAL A 199 -0.11 19.58 32.80
C VAL A 199 0.70 18.28 32.75
N VAL A 200 1.50 17.99 33.77
CA VAL A 200 2.22 16.70 33.89
C VAL A 200 1.21 15.54 33.93
N ARG A 201 0.22 15.57 34.85
CA ARG A 201 -0.82 14.52 34.93
C ARG A 201 -1.60 14.32 33.64
N MET A 202 -1.86 15.42 32.91
CA MET A 202 -2.48 15.37 31.59
C MET A 202 -1.64 14.54 30.60
N PHE A 203 -0.33 14.77 30.54
CA PHE A 203 0.58 13.98 29.71
C PHE A 203 0.69 12.53 30.18
N GLU A 204 0.76 12.29 31.49
CA GLU A 204 0.80 10.92 32.05
C GLU A 204 -0.47 10.13 31.71
N ALA A 205 -1.64 10.75 31.84
CA ALA A 205 -2.92 10.14 31.46
C ALA A 205 -2.96 9.81 29.95
N ARG A 206 -2.42 10.68 29.09
CA ARG A 206 -2.31 10.41 27.65
C ARG A 206 -1.37 9.26 27.33
N ILE A 207 -0.23 9.17 28.01
CA ILE A 207 0.69 8.03 27.84
C ILE A 207 -0.04 6.74 28.20
N MET A 208 -0.74 6.70 29.34
CA MET A 208 -1.53 5.53 29.74
C MET A 208 -2.61 5.17 28.72
N ALA A 209 -3.35 6.17 28.21
CA ALA A 209 -4.40 5.95 27.22
C ALA A 209 -3.86 5.49 25.85
N SER A 210 -2.62 5.85 25.52
CA SER A 210 -1.98 5.49 24.25
C SER A 210 -1.13 4.22 24.32
N LEU A 211 -1.13 3.46 25.41
CA LEU A 211 -0.36 2.21 25.52
C LEU A 211 -0.69 1.16 24.44
N GLN A 212 -1.84 1.27 23.77
CA GLN A 212 -2.24 0.40 22.65
C GLN A 212 -2.00 1.01 21.26
N ASP A 213 -1.73 2.32 21.18
CA ASP A 213 -1.45 3.04 19.93
C ASP A 213 -0.01 3.57 19.97
N ARG A 214 0.89 2.84 19.30
CA ARG A 214 2.34 3.11 19.32
C ARG A 214 2.69 4.51 18.80
N GLU A 215 2.01 5.00 17.77
CA GLU A 215 2.31 6.28 17.15
C GLU A 215 1.98 7.42 18.12
N GLN A 216 0.78 7.37 18.69
CA GLN A 216 0.38 8.32 19.73
C GLN A 216 1.23 8.17 20.99
N LEU A 217 1.63 6.96 21.36
CA LEU A 217 2.46 6.69 22.53
C LEU A 217 3.83 7.35 22.43
N LEU A 218 4.50 7.23 21.27
CA LEU A 218 5.80 7.84 21.04
C LEU A 218 5.71 9.36 21.19
N ASP A 219 4.71 9.96 20.56
CA ASP A 219 4.47 11.39 20.57
C ASP A 219 4.12 11.94 21.97
N ASN A 220 3.24 11.25 22.69
CA ASN A 220 2.84 11.61 24.04
C ASN A 220 4.01 11.46 25.02
N LEU A 221 4.79 10.37 24.91
CA LEU A 221 5.99 10.16 25.72
C LEU A 221 7.04 11.22 25.43
N ARG A 222 7.27 11.56 24.16
CA ARG A 222 8.19 12.64 23.77
C ARG A 222 7.79 13.96 24.43
N ALA A 223 6.53 14.37 24.31
CA ALA A 223 6.04 15.62 24.89
C ALA A 223 6.19 15.66 26.42
N TYR A 224 5.89 14.54 27.10
CA TYR A 224 6.12 14.40 28.55
C TYR A 224 7.58 14.57 28.93
N LEU A 225 8.48 13.87 28.24
CA LEU A 225 9.92 13.97 28.52
C LEU A 225 10.47 15.35 28.19
N MET A 226 10.00 16.02 27.13
CA MET A 226 10.35 17.41 26.80
C MET A 226 9.93 18.38 27.92
N LEU A 227 8.81 18.13 28.60
CA LEU A 227 8.36 18.97 29.71
C LEU A 227 9.23 18.77 30.96
N VAL A 228 9.46 17.51 31.32
CA VAL A 228 10.11 17.13 32.59
C VAL A 228 11.64 17.23 32.52
N GLN A 229 12.27 16.83 31.41
CA GLN A 229 13.72 16.87 31.22
C GLN A 229 14.16 18.21 30.62
N ARG A 230 14.97 18.96 31.38
CA ARG A 230 15.44 20.29 30.96
C ARG A 230 16.25 20.28 29.67
N GLU A 231 17.07 19.25 29.46
CA GLU A 231 17.98 19.11 28.30
C GLU A 231 17.24 19.00 26.97
N HIS A 232 16.03 18.43 26.98
CA HIS A 232 15.21 18.19 25.79
C HIS A 232 14.02 19.15 25.68
N ARG A 233 13.95 20.20 26.52
CA ARG A 233 12.80 21.11 26.57
C ARG A 233 12.79 22.08 25.39
N ILE A 234 11.80 21.92 24.51
CA ILE A 234 11.54 22.83 23.39
C ILE A 234 10.25 23.61 23.68
N PRO A 235 10.32 24.89 24.12
CA PRO A 235 9.15 25.65 24.56
C PRO A 235 8.07 25.85 23.48
N SER A 236 8.47 26.05 22.22
CA SER A 236 7.53 26.23 21.10
C SER A 236 6.69 24.98 20.85
N ALA A 237 7.34 23.81 20.77
CA ALA A 237 6.68 22.52 20.57
C ALA A 237 5.72 22.15 21.72
N LEU A 238 6.12 22.45 22.97
CA LEU A 238 5.25 22.25 24.14
C LEU A 238 4.05 23.20 24.13
N LYS A 239 4.23 24.48 23.79
CA LYS A 239 3.13 25.45 23.66
C LYS A 239 2.10 24.97 22.64
N GLU A 240 2.55 24.56 21.46
CA GLU A 240 1.67 24.04 20.41
C GLU A 240 0.94 22.78 20.86
N ARG A 241 1.66 21.79 21.40
CA ARG A 241 1.07 20.52 21.84
C ARG A 241 0.02 20.70 22.94
N VAL A 242 0.29 21.54 23.94
CA VAL A 242 -0.65 21.83 25.03
C VAL A 242 -1.83 22.65 24.52
N ALA A 243 -1.61 23.62 23.62
CA ALA A 243 -2.69 24.37 23.00
C ALA A 243 -3.63 23.45 22.20
N THR A 244 -3.10 22.47 21.46
CA THR A 244 -3.92 21.47 20.77
C THR A 244 -4.76 20.64 21.75
N ASP A 245 -4.18 20.17 22.86
CA ASP A 245 -4.94 19.46 23.90
C ASP A 245 -6.09 20.31 24.44
N TRP A 246 -5.79 21.53 24.87
CA TRP A 246 -6.77 22.44 25.46
C TRP A 246 -7.84 22.89 24.47
N SER A 247 -7.52 22.96 23.19
CA SER A 247 -8.52 23.25 22.15
C SER A 247 -9.59 22.16 22.06
N ILE A 248 -9.20 20.90 22.25
CA ILE A 248 -10.10 19.73 22.25
C ILE A 248 -10.82 19.58 23.60
N ARG A 249 -10.13 19.85 24.71
CA ARG A 249 -10.66 19.66 26.07
C ARG A 249 -11.65 20.75 26.49
N TYR A 250 -11.39 22.00 26.10
CA TYR A 250 -12.15 23.18 26.54
C TYR A 250 -12.94 23.83 25.40
N VAL A 251 -13.53 23.02 24.53
CA VAL A 251 -14.36 23.50 23.41
C VAL A 251 -15.44 24.46 23.93
N GLY A 252 -15.57 25.64 23.30
CA GLY A 252 -16.51 26.69 23.72
C GLY A 252 -15.93 27.71 24.73
N HIS A 253 -14.75 27.47 25.30
CA HIS A 253 -14.11 28.37 26.27
C HIS A 253 -12.86 29.06 25.69
N ALA A 254 -13.00 29.78 24.57
CA ALA A 254 -11.87 30.38 23.84
C ALA A 254 -11.01 31.34 24.68
N GLN A 255 -11.64 32.15 25.54
CA GLN A 255 -10.92 33.06 26.43
C GLN A 255 -10.08 32.29 27.46
N ALA A 256 -10.65 31.27 28.10
CA ALA A 256 -9.94 30.44 29.07
C ALA A 256 -8.77 29.69 28.43
N GLN A 257 -8.93 29.18 27.21
CA GLN A 257 -7.84 28.58 26.44
C GLN A 257 -6.70 29.58 26.19
N HIS A 258 -7.03 30.82 25.82
CA HIS A 258 -6.03 31.85 25.58
C HIS A 258 -5.24 32.19 26.85
N GLU A 259 -5.93 32.43 27.97
CA GLU A 259 -5.32 32.77 29.25
C GLU A 259 -4.46 31.61 29.81
N LEU A 260 -4.96 30.37 29.76
CA LEU A 260 -4.17 29.18 30.14
C LEU A 260 -2.90 29.05 29.30
N ASN A 261 -2.98 29.25 27.98
CA ASN A 261 -1.81 29.20 27.09
C ASN A 261 -0.79 30.30 27.41
N GLN A 262 -1.24 31.50 27.79
CA GLN A 262 -0.34 32.55 28.27
C GLN A 262 0.36 32.16 29.58
N HIS A 263 -0.39 31.63 30.56
CA HIS A 263 0.18 31.17 31.83
C HIS A 263 1.18 30.03 31.64
N PHE A 264 0.87 29.07 30.77
CA PHE A 264 1.79 27.99 30.42
C PHE A 264 3.04 28.51 29.72
N GLY A 265 2.89 29.50 28.85
CA GLY A 265 4.02 30.16 28.22
C GLY A 265 4.98 30.81 29.23
N ARG A 266 4.44 31.52 30.22
CA ARG A 266 5.23 32.13 31.32
C ARG A 266 5.86 31.08 32.23
N LEU A 267 5.20 29.94 32.46
CA LEU A 267 5.79 28.81 33.19
C LEU A 267 7.02 28.25 32.44
N LEU A 268 6.96 28.14 31.12
CA LEU A 268 8.06 27.61 30.31
C LEU A 268 9.27 28.56 30.22
N GLU A 269 9.08 29.86 30.45
CA GLU A 269 10.16 30.84 30.55
C GLU A 269 10.98 30.69 31.84
N GLN A 270 10.45 29.97 32.83
CA GLN A 270 11.11 29.72 34.11
C GLN A 270 11.92 28.42 34.09
N SER A 271 13.00 28.39 34.88
CA SER A 271 13.67 27.14 35.23
C SER A 271 12.88 26.40 36.30
N PHE A 272 12.42 25.19 35.99
CA PHE A 272 11.78 24.29 36.93
C PHE A 272 12.25 22.84 36.71
N ALA A 273 12.25 22.07 37.79
CA ALA A 273 12.49 20.63 37.80
C ALA A 273 11.25 19.92 38.34
N TYR A 274 10.86 18.82 37.71
CA TYR A 274 9.74 17.99 38.14
C TYR A 274 10.22 16.53 38.17
N PRO A 275 9.83 15.71 39.16
CA PRO A 275 10.26 14.31 39.21
C PRO A 275 9.67 13.50 38.04
N LEU A 276 10.50 12.66 37.42
CA LEU A 276 10.07 11.77 36.35
C LEU A 276 9.28 10.59 36.92
N ASN A 277 8.17 10.20 36.26
CA ASN A 277 7.50 8.94 36.57
C ASN A 277 8.23 7.78 35.87
N ASP A 278 9.28 7.27 36.53
CA ASP A 278 10.15 6.24 35.97
C ASP A 278 9.39 4.96 35.59
N ALA A 279 8.37 4.56 36.36
CA ALA A 279 7.57 3.37 36.08
C ALA A 279 6.76 3.50 34.78
N LEU A 280 6.07 4.64 34.61
CA LEU A 280 5.29 4.91 33.40
C LEU A 280 6.18 5.02 32.16
N VAL A 281 7.32 5.70 32.28
CA VAL A 281 8.30 5.82 31.19
C VAL A 281 8.88 4.46 30.82
N ALA A 282 9.25 3.63 31.81
CA ALA A 282 9.75 2.28 31.56
C ALA A 282 8.71 1.40 30.86
N GLN A 283 7.45 1.47 31.28
CA GLN A 283 6.34 0.75 30.65
C GLN A 283 6.11 1.20 29.21
N ALA A 284 6.02 2.51 28.97
CA ALA A 284 5.84 3.07 27.63
C ALA A 284 7.00 2.68 26.70
N ARG A 285 8.25 2.79 27.18
CA ARG A 285 9.43 2.36 26.43
C ARG A 285 9.42 0.86 26.14
N GLN A 286 8.92 0.02 27.04
CA GLN A 286 8.80 -1.42 26.79
C GLN A 286 7.82 -1.73 25.65
N VAL A 287 6.67 -1.06 25.60
CA VAL A 287 5.71 -1.20 24.48
C VAL A 287 6.36 -0.70 23.18
N LEU A 288 7.08 0.43 23.23
CA LEU A 288 7.79 0.98 22.09
C LEU A 288 8.98 0.10 21.63
N ARG A 289 9.46 -0.86 22.42
CA ARG A 289 10.52 -1.80 22.00
C ARG A 289 10.01 -3.04 21.26
N ASN A 290 8.70 -3.29 21.20
CA ASN A 290 8.14 -4.50 20.60
C ASN A 290 8.13 -4.54 19.05
N GLU A 291 8.54 -3.46 18.34
CA GLU A 291 8.73 -3.42 16.89
C GLU A 291 10.18 -2.97 16.59
N SER A 292 10.85 -3.59 15.60
CA SER A 292 12.23 -3.21 15.27
C SER A 292 12.30 -1.76 14.76
N PHE A 293 13.29 -1.01 15.24
CA PHE A 293 13.57 0.35 14.78
C PHE A 293 13.73 0.42 13.25
N ALA A 294 14.26 -0.65 12.64
CA ALA A 294 14.35 -0.81 11.20
C ALA A 294 13.00 -0.66 10.49
N ASN A 295 11.91 -1.25 11.00
CA ASN A 295 10.59 -1.11 10.38
C ASN A 295 10.06 0.34 10.42
N VAL A 296 10.32 1.06 11.50
CA VAL A 296 9.92 2.48 11.63
C VAL A 296 10.70 3.34 10.63
N VAL A 297 12.02 3.19 10.60
CA VAL A 297 12.88 3.95 9.67
C VAL A 297 12.55 3.61 8.22
N TYR A 298 12.33 2.33 7.91
CA TYR A 298 11.92 1.88 6.58
C TYR A 298 10.60 2.51 6.13
N ARG A 299 9.61 2.60 7.03
CA ARG A 299 8.31 3.23 6.74
C ARG A 299 8.46 4.71 6.42
N VAL A 300 9.27 5.44 7.18
CA VAL A 300 9.55 6.87 6.92
C VAL A 300 10.28 7.05 5.60
N LEU A 301 11.27 6.19 5.29
CA LEU A 301 11.97 6.19 4.00
C LEU A 301 11.00 5.98 2.84
N ARG A 302 10.10 5.00 2.95
CA ARG A 302 9.07 4.72 1.95
C ARG A 302 8.11 5.90 1.79
N GLU A 303 7.69 6.55 2.87
CA GLU A 303 6.78 7.68 2.81
C GLU A 303 7.42 8.91 2.15
N LYS A 304 8.65 9.26 2.55
CA LYS A 304 9.41 10.34 1.91
C LYS A 304 9.74 10.05 0.44
N ALA A 305 9.78 8.77 0.04
CA ALA A 305 10.06 8.36 -1.33
C ALA A 305 8.86 8.44 -2.29
N ARG A 306 7.64 8.72 -1.80
CA ARG A 306 6.43 8.87 -2.65
C ARG A 306 6.51 10.00 -3.68
N VAL A 307 7.48 10.89 -3.54
CA VAL A 307 7.74 11.98 -4.50
C VAL A 307 8.38 11.46 -5.79
N LEU A 308 8.96 10.26 -5.78
CA LEU A 308 9.53 9.62 -6.97
C LEU A 308 8.42 9.22 -7.96
N PRO A 309 8.61 9.41 -9.27
CA PRO A 309 7.63 9.00 -10.27
C PRO A 309 7.45 7.49 -10.27
N ASP A 310 6.21 7.04 -10.46
CA ASP A 310 5.92 5.63 -10.66
C ASP A 310 6.54 5.11 -11.97
N TYR A 311 6.98 3.87 -11.94
CA TYR A 311 7.54 3.14 -13.07
C TYR A 311 6.50 2.14 -13.61
N SER A 312 6.41 1.99 -14.93
CA SER A 312 5.59 0.95 -15.57
C SER A 312 6.36 0.28 -16.70
N LEU A 313 6.15 -1.03 -16.87
CA LEU A 313 6.82 -1.82 -17.90
C LEU A 313 6.40 -1.37 -19.32
N GLY A 314 5.16 -0.90 -19.47
CA GLY A 314 4.59 -0.46 -20.74
C GLY A 314 5.26 0.80 -21.30
N HIS A 315 5.71 1.72 -20.45
CA HIS A 315 6.34 2.97 -20.88
C HIS A 315 7.69 2.73 -21.57
N ASN A 316 8.47 1.76 -21.08
CA ASN A 316 9.84 1.50 -21.55
C ASN A 316 9.92 0.42 -22.64
N THR A 317 8.89 -0.43 -22.78
CA THR A 317 8.78 -1.43 -23.87
C THR A 317 8.44 -0.78 -25.23
N GLY A 318 8.12 0.52 -25.29
CA GLY A 318 7.88 1.24 -26.53
C GLY A 318 6.62 0.78 -27.31
N PRO A 319 6.53 1.01 -28.64
CA PRO A 319 5.29 0.82 -29.41
C PRO A 319 4.84 -0.65 -29.54
N GLN A 320 5.70 -1.60 -29.17
CA GLN A 320 5.41 -3.03 -29.20
C GLN A 320 4.70 -3.53 -27.94
N ALA A 321 4.59 -2.69 -26.90
CA ALA A 321 3.83 -2.99 -25.68
C ALA A 321 2.36 -3.37 -25.95
N LYS A 322 1.79 -2.95 -27.10
CA LYS A 322 0.42 -3.29 -27.53
C LYS A 322 0.16 -4.80 -27.70
N HIS A 323 1.20 -5.61 -27.84
CA HIS A 323 1.09 -7.07 -27.94
C HIS A 323 0.95 -7.75 -26.57
N LEU A 324 1.20 -6.99 -25.50
CA LEU A 324 1.09 -7.41 -24.13
C LEU A 324 -0.10 -6.68 -23.47
N ALA A 325 -0.69 -7.29 -22.45
CA ALA A 325 -1.65 -6.68 -21.55
C ALA A 325 -1.05 -6.62 -20.14
N GLY A 326 -1.54 -5.72 -19.29
CA GLY A 326 -1.12 -5.61 -17.89
C GLY A 326 0.21 -4.89 -17.64
N THR A 327 0.85 -4.36 -18.69
CA THR A 327 2.13 -3.63 -18.61
C THR A 327 2.03 -2.24 -17.96
N ASP A 328 0.82 -1.73 -17.75
CA ASP A 328 0.53 -0.44 -17.11
C ASP A 328 0.53 -0.49 -15.57
N TYR A 329 0.79 -1.66 -14.97
CA TYR A 329 0.90 -1.77 -13.52
C TYR A 329 2.00 -0.84 -12.99
N ARG A 330 1.66 -0.07 -11.95
CA ARG A 330 2.53 0.96 -11.37
C ARG A 330 3.41 0.36 -10.28
N ILE A 331 4.70 0.32 -10.53
CA ILE A 331 5.74 0.04 -9.54
C ILE A 331 6.16 1.38 -8.94
N PRO A 332 6.04 1.60 -7.61
CA PRO A 332 6.52 2.83 -7.00
C PRO A 332 7.99 3.07 -7.36
N GLY A 333 8.36 4.29 -7.77
CA GLY A 333 9.72 4.62 -8.20
C GLY A 333 10.80 4.30 -7.17
N PHE A 334 10.41 4.23 -5.89
CA PHE A 334 11.26 3.78 -4.79
C PHE A 334 11.82 2.37 -4.99
N TYR A 335 11.11 1.46 -5.66
CA TYR A 335 11.52 0.09 -5.94
C TYR A 335 11.99 -0.10 -7.38
N THR A 336 12.81 0.84 -7.87
CA THR A 336 13.51 0.72 -9.16
C THR A 336 15.01 0.73 -8.91
N ARG A 337 15.83 0.31 -9.88
CA ARG A 337 17.30 0.42 -9.74
C ARG A 337 17.72 1.85 -9.47
N GLN A 338 17.10 2.80 -10.19
CA GLN A 338 17.33 4.22 -9.99
C GLN A 338 16.89 4.66 -8.58
N GLY A 339 15.73 4.21 -8.10
CA GLY A 339 15.26 4.50 -6.74
C GLY A 339 16.20 3.96 -5.66
N TYR A 340 16.75 2.76 -5.85
CA TYR A 340 17.76 2.21 -4.95
C TYR A 340 19.05 3.05 -4.95
N GLU A 341 19.65 3.26 -6.12
CA GLU A 341 20.94 3.93 -6.27
C GLU A 341 20.87 5.42 -5.89
N GLN A 342 19.83 6.14 -6.34
CA GLN A 342 19.73 7.59 -6.20
C GLN A 342 18.98 8.05 -4.96
N TYR A 343 18.18 7.20 -4.31
CA TYR A 343 17.39 7.57 -3.13
C TYR A 343 17.73 6.72 -1.90
N PHE A 344 17.60 5.39 -1.99
CA PHE A 344 17.81 4.51 -0.82
C PHE A 344 19.26 4.59 -0.31
N VAL A 345 20.25 4.49 -1.20
CA VAL A 345 21.68 4.53 -0.83
C VAL A 345 22.11 5.95 -0.38
N THR A 346 21.69 6.99 -1.10
CA THR A 346 22.17 8.37 -0.87
C THR A 346 21.45 9.07 0.29
N ARG A 347 20.13 8.91 0.42
CA ARG A 347 19.31 9.58 1.45
C ARG A 347 18.98 8.69 2.63
N GLY A 348 19.10 7.37 2.49
CA GLY A 348 18.87 6.40 3.56
C GLY A 348 19.67 6.72 4.81
N THR A 349 20.98 6.95 4.65
CA THR A 349 21.89 7.25 5.78
C THR A 349 21.58 8.59 6.45
N VAL A 350 21.19 9.62 5.69
CA VAL A 350 20.80 10.93 6.24
C VAL A 350 19.51 10.84 7.06
N VAL A 351 18.49 10.14 6.54
CA VAL A 351 17.22 9.96 7.26
C VAL A 351 17.41 9.06 8.49
N VAL A 352 18.23 8.01 8.39
CA VAL A 352 18.58 7.15 9.52
C VAL A 352 19.27 7.97 10.62
N THR A 353 20.27 8.78 10.27
CA THR A 353 21.00 9.61 11.25
C THR A 353 20.15 10.72 11.86
N GLU A 354 19.22 11.30 11.10
CA GLU A 354 18.22 12.26 11.60
C GLU A 354 17.28 11.61 12.63
N ILE A 355 16.66 10.47 12.27
CA ILE A 355 15.75 9.75 13.17
C ILE A 355 16.49 9.23 14.42
N MET A 356 17.74 8.80 14.28
CA MET A 356 18.57 8.35 15.41
C MET A 356 18.94 9.47 16.38
N ARG A 357 19.23 10.69 15.88
CA ARG A 357 19.46 11.87 16.74
C ARG A 357 18.24 12.21 17.59
N ASP A 358 17.05 11.93 17.07
CA ASP A 358 15.79 12.18 17.74
C ASP A 358 15.29 10.99 18.62
N ASN A 359 16.07 9.90 18.73
CA ASN A 359 15.65 8.67 19.42
C ASN A 359 15.88 8.65 20.94
N TRP A 360 16.26 9.77 21.55
CA TRP A 360 16.46 9.93 23.00
C TRP A 360 15.22 9.51 23.84
N VAL A 361 14.04 9.51 23.23
CA VAL A 361 12.75 9.10 23.84
C VAL A 361 12.77 7.63 24.30
N LEU A 362 13.47 6.75 23.59
CA LEU A 362 13.53 5.30 23.93
C LEU A 362 14.54 4.96 25.04
N GLY A 363 15.36 5.93 25.48
CA GLY A 363 16.29 5.76 26.59
C GLY A 363 17.67 5.21 26.22
N GLU A 364 17.94 5.01 24.94
CA GLU A 364 19.27 4.70 24.42
C GLU A 364 19.98 6.01 24.07
N SER A 365 20.55 6.67 25.07
CA SER A 365 21.48 7.80 24.86
C SER A 365 22.92 7.35 24.66
N GLU A 366 23.19 6.03 24.65
CA GLU A 366 24.48 5.54 24.19
C GLU A 366 24.57 5.80 22.69
N GLN A 367 25.54 6.65 22.32
CA GLN A 367 25.88 6.97 20.94
C GLN A 367 25.88 5.68 20.12
N TYR A 368 24.92 5.52 19.21
CA TYR A 368 24.87 4.35 18.36
C TYR A 368 26.24 4.18 17.68
N ASN A 369 26.95 3.10 18.05
CA ASN A 369 28.27 2.85 17.51
C ASN A 369 28.14 2.52 16.00
N ALA A 370 29.19 2.78 15.22
CA ALA A 370 29.19 2.51 13.78
C ALA A 370 28.73 1.08 13.41
N HIS A 371 28.95 0.11 14.31
CA HIS A 371 28.48 -1.27 14.18
C HIS A 371 26.94 -1.41 14.25
N GLN A 372 26.25 -0.69 15.14
CA GLN A 372 24.78 -0.75 15.26
C GLN A 372 24.11 -0.07 14.07
N LEU A 373 24.65 1.06 13.59
CA LEU A 373 24.20 1.70 12.36
C LEU A 373 24.34 0.77 11.16
N ARG A 374 25.45 0.03 11.07
CA ARG A 374 25.66 -0.98 10.02
C ARG A 374 24.65 -2.12 10.10
N ALA A 375 24.39 -2.65 11.30
CA ALA A 375 23.39 -3.70 11.50
C ALA A 375 21.98 -3.24 11.11
N LEU A 376 21.62 -2.00 11.44
CA LEU A 376 20.35 -1.38 11.03
C LEU A 376 20.23 -1.25 9.52
N MET A 377 21.28 -0.74 8.85
CA MET A 377 21.27 -0.60 7.38
C MET A 377 21.10 -1.95 6.67
N VAL A 378 21.69 -3.01 7.21
CA VAL A 378 21.50 -4.38 6.73
C VAL A 378 20.04 -4.83 6.85
N GLU A 379 19.42 -4.60 8.02
CA GLU A 379 18.02 -4.97 8.24
C GLU A 379 17.08 -4.17 7.32
N LEU A 380 17.35 -2.88 7.13
CA LEU A 380 16.62 -2.01 6.20
C LEU A 380 16.73 -2.49 4.76
N GLU A 381 17.94 -2.85 4.31
CA GLU A 381 18.17 -3.35 2.96
C GLU A 381 17.47 -4.70 2.72
N LYS A 382 17.41 -5.56 3.73
CA LYS A 382 16.64 -6.80 3.67
C LYS A 382 15.13 -6.55 3.52
N LEU A 383 14.56 -5.62 4.29
CA LEU A 383 13.15 -5.24 4.17
C LEU A 383 12.87 -4.62 2.80
N TYR A 384 13.75 -3.72 2.35
CA TYR A 384 13.65 -3.04 1.06
C TYR A 384 13.65 -4.04 -0.10
N PHE A 385 14.62 -4.94 -0.18
CA PHE A 385 14.71 -5.87 -1.30
C PHE A 385 13.65 -6.98 -1.29
N ARG A 386 13.07 -7.29 -0.12
CA ARG A 386 11.89 -8.16 -0.05
C ARG A 386 10.70 -7.49 -0.74
N ASP A 387 10.34 -6.28 -0.31
CA ASP A 387 9.20 -5.56 -0.87
C ASP A 387 9.46 -5.18 -2.35
N TYR A 388 10.71 -4.86 -2.72
CA TYR A 388 11.15 -4.68 -4.10
C TYR A 388 10.84 -5.92 -4.95
N ALA A 389 11.25 -7.10 -4.48
CA ALA A 389 11.01 -8.35 -5.18
C ALA A 389 9.53 -8.65 -5.34
N ASP A 390 8.70 -8.29 -4.35
CA ASP A 390 7.26 -8.48 -4.40
C ASP A 390 6.58 -7.58 -5.43
N HIS A 391 6.92 -6.29 -5.47
CA HIS A 391 6.38 -5.36 -6.48
C HIS A 391 6.75 -5.77 -7.91
N TRP A 392 8.00 -6.18 -8.14
CA TRP A 392 8.43 -6.64 -9.46
C TRP A 392 7.78 -7.98 -9.85
N ALA A 393 7.67 -8.91 -8.91
CA ALA A 393 7.01 -10.19 -9.17
C ALA A 393 5.51 -10.01 -9.48
N GLU A 394 4.82 -9.10 -8.77
CA GLU A 394 3.42 -8.77 -9.07
C GLU A 394 3.28 -8.10 -10.45
N ALA A 395 4.15 -7.14 -10.77
CA ALA A 395 4.14 -6.46 -12.06
C ALA A 395 4.31 -7.46 -13.21
N ILE A 396 5.33 -8.33 -13.15
CA ILE A 396 5.60 -9.37 -14.15
C ILE A 396 4.45 -10.39 -14.20
N GLY A 397 3.92 -10.78 -13.05
CA GLY A 397 2.81 -11.74 -12.95
C GLY A 397 1.48 -11.24 -13.53
N ARG A 398 1.30 -9.92 -13.64
CA ARG A 398 0.12 -9.30 -14.29
C ARG A 398 0.26 -9.17 -15.80
N VAL A 399 1.46 -9.30 -16.35
CA VAL A 399 1.66 -9.22 -17.80
C VAL A 399 1.10 -10.50 -18.44
N SER A 400 0.42 -10.34 -19.57
CA SER A 400 -0.06 -11.46 -20.38
C SER A 400 0.02 -11.14 -21.88
N LEU A 401 -0.09 -12.17 -22.72
CA LEU A 401 -0.32 -11.97 -24.15
C LEU A 401 -1.74 -11.45 -24.38
N GLN A 402 -1.91 -10.63 -25.42
CA GLN A 402 -3.24 -10.24 -25.89
C GLN A 402 -3.94 -11.46 -26.54
N PRO A 403 -5.26 -11.63 -26.35
CA PRO A 403 -6.02 -12.64 -27.07
C PRO A 403 -6.13 -12.28 -28.56
N PHE A 404 -6.39 -13.28 -29.41
CA PHE A 404 -6.66 -13.09 -30.84
C PHE A 404 -7.98 -13.72 -31.25
N GLU A 405 -8.63 -13.13 -32.24
CA GLU A 405 -9.83 -13.64 -32.90
C GLU A 405 -9.48 -14.05 -34.33
N GLY A 406 -9.35 -15.36 -34.54
CA GLY A 406 -9.12 -15.92 -35.87
C GLY A 406 -7.66 -15.96 -36.33
N ALA A 407 -7.45 -16.68 -37.43
CA ALA A 407 -6.11 -17.06 -37.87
C ALA A 407 -5.25 -15.89 -38.36
N SER A 408 -5.84 -14.93 -39.07
CA SER A 408 -5.12 -13.77 -39.61
C SER A 408 -4.64 -12.83 -38.50
N GLN A 409 -5.48 -12.58 -37.48
CA GLN A 409 -5.08 -11.75 -36.34
C GLN A 409 -4.00 -12.45 -35.51
N ALA A 410 -4.15 -13.76 -35.26
CA ALA A 410 -3.13 -14.57 -34.60
C ALA A 410 -1.78 -14.45 -35.32
N ALA A 411 -1.76 -14.61 -36.64
CA ALA A 411 -0.54 -14.50 -37.44
C ALA A 411 0.16 -13.14 -37.33
N VAL A 412 -0.60 -12.05 -37.26
CA VAL A 412 -0.05 -10.68 -37.07
C VAL A 412 0.50 -10.50 -35.66
N GLN A 413 -0.23 -10.96 -34.64
CA GLN A 413 0.23 -10.86 -33.25
C GLN A 413 1.50 -11.68 -33.02
N LEU A 414 1.55 -12.94 -33.48
CA LEU A 414 2.70 -13.81 -33.36
C LEU A 414 3.93 -13.25 -34.09
N ALA A 415 3.74 -12.64 -35.27
CA ALA A 415 4.82 -11.96 -35.99
C ALA A 415 5.36 -10.75 -35.21
N GLY A 416 4.51 -10.04 -34.46
CA GLY A 416 4.93 -8.97 -33.57
C GLY A 416 5.80 -9.46 -32.41
N LEU A 417 5.51 -10.64 -31.86
CA LEU A 417 6.29 -11.24 -30.78
C LEU A 417 7.71 -11.66 -31.22
N THR A 418 7.89 -12.03 -32.49
CA THR A 418 9.18 -12.45 -33.06
C THR A 418 9.85 -11.36 -33.91
N ALA A 419 9.34 -10.13 -33.90
CA ALA A 419 9.93 -9.02 -34.63
C ALA A 419 11.32 -8.64 -34.09
N ALA A 420 12.11 -7.90 -34.88
CA ALA A 420 13.44 -7.44 -34.48
C ALA A 420 13.45 -6.64 -33.16
N HIS A 421 12.35 -5.96 -32.83
CA HIS A 421 12.12 -5.29 -31.55
C HIS A 421 11.05 -6.06 -30.77
N SER A 422 11.34 -7.31 -30.39
CA SER A 422 10.38 -8.16 -29.70
C SER A 422 9.97 -7.56 -28.34
N PRO A 423 8.67 -7.43 -28.04
CA PRO A 423 8.21 -6.98 -26.74
C PRO A 423 8.57 -7.97 -25.61
N LEU A 424 8.78 -9.26 -25.94
CA LEU A 424 9.24 -10.26 -24.97
C LEU A 424 10.70 -9.99 -24.57
N LEU A 425 11.57 -9.72 -25.55
CA LEU A 425 12.97 -9.40 -25.31
C LEU A 425 13.09 -8.10 -24.49
N GLN A 426 12.39 -7.06 -24.90
CA GLN A 426 12.40 -5.77 -24.20
C GLN A 426 11.91 -5.89 -22.76
N LEU A 427 10.85 -6.65 -22.51
CA LEU A 427 10.38 -6.92 -21.16
C LEU A 427 11.45 -7.63 -20.31
N LEU A 428 12.11 -8.66 -20.86
CA LEU A 428 13.17 -9.37 -20.15
C LEU A 428 14.36 -8.47 -19.84
N VAL A 429 14.73 -7.56 -20.75
CA VAL A 429 15.79 -6.57 -20.54
C VAL A 429 15.42 -5.61 -19.42
N GLU A 430 14.21 -5.04 -19.41
CA GLU A 430 13.75 -4.15 -18.33
C GLU A 430 13.73 -4.85 -16.97
N VAL A 431 13.30 -6.12 -16.93
CA VAL A 431 13.34 -6.95 -15.72
C VAL A 431 14.79 -7.15 -15.28
N ARG A 432 15.69 -7.54 -16.18
CA ARG A 432 17.12 -7.71 -15.86
C ARG A 432 17.73 -6.43 -15.33
N ASP A 433 17.54 -5.31 -16.02
CA ASP A 433 18.15 -4.02 -15.66
C ASP A 433 17.72 -3.52 -14.27
N ASN A 434 16.51 -3.89 -13.82
CA ASN A 434 16.00 -3.52 -12.50
C ASN A 434 16.12 -4.62 -11.44
N THR A 435 16.52 -5.84 -11.76
CA THR A 435 16.61 -6.93 -10.76
C THR A 435 17.99 -7.58 -10.67
N LEU A 436 18.89 -7.25 -11.61
CA LEU A 436 20.29 -7.66 -11.58
C LEU A 436 21.17 -6.52 -11.05
N PHE A 437 21.68 -6.70 -9.83
CA PHE A 437 22.62 -5.76 -9.19
C PHE A 437 24.02 -6.38 -9.19
N PRO A 438 25.04 -5.77 -9.81
CA PRO A 438 26.38 -6.35 -9.85
C PRO A 438 26.90 -6.59 -8.42
N VAL A 439 27.27 -7.85 -8.12
CA VAL A 439 27.85 -8.21 -6.82
C VAL A 439 29.37 -8.00 -6.88
N LEU A 440 29.97 -7.58 -5.77
CA LEU A 440 31.43 -7.40 -5.65
C LEU A 440 32.23 -8.66 -6.04
N ALA A 441 31.67 -9.86 -5.83
CA ALA A 441 32.28 -11.12 -6.25
C ALA A 441 32.32 -11.29 -7.78
N ASP A 442 31.27 -10.86 -8.49
CA ASP A 442 31.19 -10.92 -9.96
C ASP A 442 32.13 -9.89 -10.59
N SER A 443 32.26 -8.70 -9.98
CA SER A 443 33.22 -7.69 -10.43
C SER A 443 34.68 -8.09 -10.16
N LEU A 444 34.96 -8.77 -9.05
CA LEU A 444 36.28 -9.37 -8.78
C LEU A 444 36.59 -10.55 -9.70
N GLY A 445 35.59 -11.38 -10.01
CA GLY A 445 35.71 -12.48 -10.97
C GLY A 445 35.98 -11.99 -12.39
N ALA A 446 35.27 -10.94 -12.83
CA ALA A 446 35.52 -10.28 -14.12
C ALA A 446 36.90 -9.61 -14.18
N MET A 447 37.33 -8.93 -13.11
CA MET A 447 38.70 -8.37 -13.02
C MET A 447 39.77 -9.47 -13.07
N LYS A 448 39.53 -10.63 -12.45
CA LYS A 448 40.45 -11.77 -12.49
C LYS A 448 40.51 -12.40 -13.89
N ALA A 449 39.36 -12.59 -14.55
CA ALA A 449 39.30 -13.11 -15.92
C ALA A 449 39.98 -12.15 -16.92
N GLU A 450 39.87 -10.84 -16.71
CA GLU A 450 40.54 -9.83 -17.53
C GLU A 450 42.05 -9.78 -17.25
N ALA A 451 42.47 -9.92 -15.99
CA ALA A 451 43.88 -10.03 -15.62
C ALA A 451 44.55 -11.29 -16.20
N GLU A 452 43.82 -12.42 -16.28
CA GLU A 452 44.28 -13.67 -16.90
C GLU A 452 44.47 -13.55 -18.42
N LYS A 453 43.68 -12.71 -19.10
CA LYS A 453 43.86 -12.40 -20.54
C LYS A 453 45.07 -11.50 -20.82
N ILE A 454 45.42 -10.62 -19.88
CA ILE A 454 46.51 -9.63 -20.05
C ILE A 454 47.89 -10.24 -19.76
N ALA A 455 48.01 -11.24 -18.87
CA ALA A 455 49.28 -11.92 -18.60
C ALA A 455 49.09 -13.38 -18.13
N PRO A 456 49.28 -14.39 -19.00
CA PRO A 456 49.21 -15.79 -18.59
C PRO A 456 50.50 -16.20 -17.84
N GLY A 457 50.47 -16.20 -16.50
CA GLY A 457 51.61 -16.65 -15.69
C GLY A 457 51.34 -16.81 -14.18
N PRO A 458 51.99 -17.77 -13.50
CA PRO A 458 51.66 -18.18 -12.11
C PRO A 458 51.96 -17.12 -11.03
N VAL A 459 52.72 -16.08 -11.36
CA VAL A 459 53.15 -15.04 -10.40
C VAL A 459 52.09 -13.93 -10.27
N ALA A 460 51.30 -13.66 -11.30
CA ALA A 460 50.14 -12.75 -11.20
C ALA A 460 48.98 -13.40 -10.43
N LEU A 461 48.79 -14.71 -10.60
CA LEU A 461 47.73 -15.48 -9.94
C LEU A 461 47.94 -15.63 -8.42
N THR A 462 49.18 -15.64 -7.94
CA THR A 462 49.50 -15.81 -6.51
C THR A 462 49.25 -14.55 -5.68
N GLN A 463 49.42 -13.36 -6.25
CA GLN A 463 49.03 -12.10 -5.58
C GLN A 463 47.51 -11.91 -5.58
N VAL A 464 46.81 -12.31 -6.65
CA VAL A 464 45.34 -12.27 -6.70
C VAL A 464 44.69 -13.33 -5.79
N ALA A 465 45.31 -14.51 -5.65
CA ALA A 465 44.85 -15.56 -4.73
C ALA A 465 45.08 -15.20 -3.25
N ALA A 466 46.21 -14.57 -2.91
CA ALA A 466 46.48 -14.10 -1.56
C ALA A 466 45.53 -12.97 -1.12
N ILE A 467 45.13 -12.10 -2.06
CA ILE A 467 44.05 -11.12 -1.85
C ILE A 467 42.70 -11.83 -1.67
N GLY A 468 42.45 -12.90 -2.42
CA GLY A 468 41.25 -13.74 -2.32
C GLY A 468 41.03 -14.36 -0.93
N ASP A 469 42.07 -14.92 -0.31
CA ASP A 469 41.97 -15.53 1.04
C ASP A 469 41.79 -14.47 2.14
N THR A 470 42.42 -13.30 2.03
CA THR A 470 42.17 -12.17 2.95
C THR A 470 40.79 -11.55 2.74
N LEU A 471 40.26 -11.57 1.51
CA LEU A 471 38.90 -11.12 1.22
C LEU A 471 37.85 -12.11 1.74
N GLN A 472 38.21 -13.38 1.86
CA GLN A 472 37.36 -14.43 2.44
C GLN A 472 37.18 -14.27 3.96
N GLN A 473 38.11 -13.59 4.65
CA GLN A 473 37.92 -13.14 6.04
C GLN A 473 37.11 -11.84 6.13
N THR A 474 37.14 -10.96 5.12
CA THR A 474 36.17 -9.84 5.01
C THR A 474 34.77 -10.30 4.58
N VAL A 475 34.53 -11.61 4.35
CA VAL A 475 33.18 -12.17 4.18
C VAL A 475 32.34 -12.04 5.46
N THR A 476 32.89 -11.62 6.60
CA THR A 476 32.06 -11.14 7.73
C THR A 476 31.44 -9.74 7.51
N ASP A 477 31.83 -8.99 6.46
CA ASP A 477 31.21 -7.72 6.02
C ASP A 477 30.06 -7.92 4.99
N SER A 478 29.59 -9.16 4.79
CA SER A 478 28.80 -9.63 3.63
C SER A 478 27.26 -9.57 3.70
N LEU A 479 26.68 -8.93 4.71
CA LEU A 479 25.22 -8.91 4.88
C LEU A 479 24.42 -8.07 3.84
N PRO A 480 24.88 -6.89 3.37
CA PRO A 480 24.24 -6.12 2.29
C PRO A 480 24.05 -6.92 0.99
N THR A 481 24.97 -7.85 0.74
CA THR A 481 25.01 -8.65 -0.49
C THR A 481 23.95 -9.74 -0.52
N MET A 482 23.53 -10.28 0.63
CA MET A 482 22.56 -11.39 0.71
C MET A 482 21.16 -10.98 0.25
N ALA A 483 20.72 -9.76 0.55
CA ALA A 483 19.41 -9.26 0.16
C ALA A 483 19.31 -9.07 -1.37
N LYS A 484 20.35 -8.48 -1.99
CA LYS A 484 20.48 -8.36 -3.45
C LYS A 484 20.55 -9.71 -4.14
N GLN A 485 21.32 -10.64 -3.59
CA GLN A 485 21.37 -12.01 -4.11
C GLN A 485 20.02 -12.72 -3.99
N SER A 486 19.25 -12.48 -2.92
CA SER A 486 17.91 -13.04 -2.78
C SER A 486 16.96 -12.51 -3.84
N LEU A 487 17.04 -11.21 -4.17
CA LEU A 487 16.30 -10.62 -5.28
C LEU A 487 16.72 -11.28 -6.61
N GLN A 488 18.02 -11.30 -6.90
CA GLN A 488 18.56 -11.89 -8.13
C GLN A 488 18.13 -13.34 -8.31
N ARG A 489 18.27 -14.19 -7.27
CA ARG A 489 17.86 -15.60 -7.32
C ARG A 489 16.39 -15.79 -7.66
N ARG A 490 15.51 -14.86 -7.27
CA ARG A 490 14.08 -14.91 -7.62
C ARG A 490 13.84 -14.68 -9.11
N PHE A 491 14.66 -13.85 -9.76
CA PHE A 491 14.53 -13.47 -11.17
C PHE A 491 15.55 -14.15 -12.09
N ASP A 492 16.51 -14.90 -11.54
CA ASP A 492 17.55 -15.63 -12.26
C ASP A 492 17.00 -16.53 -13.38
N PRO A 493 15.88 -17.27 -13.22
CA PRO A 493 15.29 -18.00 -14.33
C PRO A 493 14.96 -17.12 -15.54
N LEU A 494 14.48 -15.89 -15.32
CA LEU A 494 14.21 -14.93 -16.39
C LEU A 494 15.49 -14.30 -16.93
N HIS A 495 16.49 -14.05 -16.07
CA HIS A 495 17.79 -13.53 -16.50
C HIS A 495 18.51 -14.48 -17.45
N ARG A 496 18.42 -15.79 -17.23
CA ARG A 496 19.05 -16.81 -18.09
C ARG A 496 18.46 -16.94 -19.49
N LEU A 497 17.29 -16.33 -19.73
CA LEU A 497 16.69 -16.26 -21.07
C LEU A 497 17.39 -15.24 -21.98
N LEU A 498 18.30 -14.44 -21.43
CA LEU A 498 19.10 -13.47 -22.15
C LEU A 498 20.59 -13.85 -22.07
N ASP A 499 21.35 -13.61 -23.13
CA ASP A 499 22.81 -13.70 -23.13
C ASP A 499 23.47 -12.45 -22.50
N ASP A 500 24.79 -12.37 -22.47
CA ASP A 500 25.52 -11.26 -21.85
C ASP A 500 25.35 -9.92 -22.59
N GLU A 501 24.96 -9.94 -23.87
CA GLU A 501 24.72 -8.77 -24.71
C GLU A 501 23.24 -8.35 -24.73
N ASN A 502 22.42 -8.88 -23.82
CA ASN A 502 20.97 -8.70 -23.77
C ASN A 502 20.22 -9.26 -25.01
N GLY A 503 20.87 -10.14 -25.77
CA GLY A 503 20.26 -10.94 -26.83
C GLY A 503 19.54 -12.18 -26.28
N PRO A 504 18.76 -12.90 -27.10
CA PRO A 504 18.03 -14.08 -26.66
C PRO A 504 18.96 -15.29 -26.46
N ALA A 505 18.89 -15.93 -25.29
CA ALA A 505 19.62 -17.17 -25.02
C ALA A 505 18.98 -18.39 -25.72
N ALA A 506 19.64 -19.55 -25.66
CA ALA A 506 19.24 -20.76 -26.39
C ALA A 506 17.78 -21.20 -26.16
N ASP A 507 17.29 -21.17 -24.91
CA ASP A 507 15.91 -21.54 -24.58
C ASP A 507 14.91 -20.53 -25.17
N LEU A 508 15.23 -19.24 -25.13
CA LEU A 508 14.40 -18.19 -25.73
C LEU A 508 14.42 -18.25 -27.25
N ILE A 509 15.57 -18.54 -27.88
CA ILE A 509 15.67 -18.77 -29.33
C ILE A 509 14.77 -19.93 -29.75
N THR A 510 14.79 -21.04 -29.01
CA THR A 510 13.94 -22.20 -29.27
C THR A 510 12.46 -21.84 -29.20
N ALA A 511 12.07 -21.05 -28.21
CA ALA A 511 10.70 -20.55 -28.08
C ALA A 511 10.29 -19.59 -29.20
N LEU A 512 11.15 -18.62 -29.56
CA LEU A 512 10.90 -17.68 -30.66
C LEU A 512 10.76 -18.41 -32.01
N ASN A 513 11.57 -19.44 -32.25
CA ASN A 513 11.44 -20.29 -33.43
C ASN A 513 10.10 -21.04 -33.46
N ALA A 514 9.67 -21.60 -32.33
CA ALA A 514 8.38 -22.28 -32.24
C ALA A 514 7.19 -21.32 -32.43
N ILE A 515 7.28 -20.09 -31.91
CA ILE A 515 6.30 -19.02 -32.18
C ILE A 515 6.28 -18.69 -33.68
N ASN A 516 7.44 -18.58 -34.32
CA ASN A 516 7.55 -18.29 -35.75
C ASN A 516 6.98 -19.43 -36.63
N GLU A 517 7.20 -20.69 -36.26
CA GLU A 517 6.58 -21.84 -36.94
C GLU A 517 5.05 -21.78 -36.84
N LEU A 518 4.52 -21.49 -35.65
CA LEU A 518 3.07 -21.35 -35.45
C LEU A 518 2.53 -20.15 -36.23
N GLN A 519 3.26 -19.03 -36.25
CA GLN A 519 2.94 -17.84 -37.02
C GLN A 519 2.74 -18.18 -38.50
N MET A 520 3.67 -18.95 -39.10
CA MET A 520 3.57 -19.35 -40.49
C MET A 520 2.35 -20.23 -40.77
N GLN A 521 2.02 -21.15 -39.85
CA GLN A 521 0.82 -21.99 -39.97
C GLN A 521 -0.46 -21.16 -39.89
N MET A 522 -0.55 -20.24 -38.94
CA MET A 522 -1.71 -19.36 -38.79
C MET A 522 -1.84 -18.38 -39.97
N ALA A 523 -0.72 -17.91 -40.53
CA ALA A 523 -0.70 -17.08 -41.73
C ALA A 523 -1.16 -17.85 -42.98
N ALA A 524 -0.81 -19.14 -43.09
CA ALA A 524 -1.30 -20.00 -44.16
C ALA A 524 -2.81 -20.25 -44.02
N LEU A 525 -3.28 -20.52 -42.80
CA LEU A 525 -4.69 -20.72 -42.48
C LEU A 525 -5.53 -19.46 -42.77
N GLY A 526 -5.06 -18.29 -42.34
CA GLY A 526 -5.76 -17.01 -42.54
C GLY A 526 -5.80 -16.52 -43.98
N ARG A 527 -4.88 -16.99 -44.84
CA ARG A 527 -4.88 -16.70 -46.30
C ARG A 527 -5.58 -17.77 -47.13
N SER A 528 -6.02 -18.87 -46.52
CA SER A 528 -6.73 -19.94 -47.21
C SER A 528 -8.08 -19.44 -47.73
N GLY A 529 -8.43 -19.77 -48.97
CA GLY A 529 -9.78 -19.55 -49.50
C GLY A 529 -10.85 -20.46 -48.87
N GLN A 530 -10.42 -21.50 -48.13
CA GLN A 530 -11.29 -22.41 -47.35
C GLN A 530 -10.64 -22.65 -45.98
N PRO A 531 -10.77 -21.72 -45.02
CA PRO A 531 -10.08 -21.81 -43.73
C PRO A 531 -10.53 -23.02 -42.91
N GLU A 532 -11.80 -23.42 -42.96
CA GLU A 532 -12.32 -24.55 -42.20
C GLU A 532 -11.74 -25.89 -42.70
N LEU A 533 -11.56 -26.05 -44.02
CA LEU A 533 -10.90 -27.22 -44.60
C LEU A 533 -9.41 -27.26 -44.20
N ALA A 534 -8.71 -26.13 -44.26
CA ALA A 534 -7.31 -26.06 -43.88
C ALA A 534 -7.11 -26.36 -42.38
N ALA A 535 -8.01 -25.87 -41.51
CA ALA A 535 -8.02 -26.21 -40.09
C ALA A 535 -8.27 -27.71 -39.88
N TYR A 536 -9.23 -28.29 -40.62
CA TYR A 536 -9.52 -29.72 -40.57
C TYR A 536 -8.31 -30.59 -40.94
N GLU A 537 -7.58 -30.27 -42.02
CA GLU A 537 -6.39 -31.04 -42.40
C GLU A 537 -5.26 -30.89 -41.37
N MET A 538 -5.09 -29.70 -40.78
CA MET A 538 -4.16 -29.49 -39.67
C MET A 538 -4.53 -30.35 -38.46
N ALA A 539 -5.80 -30.34 -38.05
CA ALA A 539 -6.28 -31.13 -36.91
C ALA A 539 -6.17 -32.64 -37.17
N LYS A 540 -6.49 -33.08 -38.39
CA LYS A 540 -6.37 -34.48 -38.83
C LYS A 540 -4.93 -34.96 -38.78
N GLY A 541 -3.98 -34.14 -39.24
CA GLY A 541 -2.55 -34.45 -39.16
C GLY A 541 -2.10 -34.67 -37.72
N ARG A 542 -2.41 -33.71 -36.84
CA ARG A 542 -2.09 -33.79 -35.39
C ARG A 542 -2.74 -35.01 -34.73
N MET A 543 -4.04 -35.23 -34.96
CA MET A 543 -4.78 -36.36 -34.40
C MET A 543 -4.24 -37.73 -34.84
N SER A 544 -3.62 -37.77 -36.02
CA SER A 544 -2.97 -38.96 -36.59
C SER A 544 -1.52 -39.15 -36.09
N GLY A 545 -1.00 -38.26 -35.24
CA GLY A 545 0.35 -38.35 -34.66
C GLY A 545 1.45 -37.66 -35.47
N GLN A 546 1.11 -36.78 -36.42
CA GLN A 546 2.11 -35.97 -37.12
C GLN A 546 2.66 -34.87 -36.20
N ARG A 547 3.96 -34.58 -36.33
CA ARG A 547 4.59 -33.43 -35.65
C ARG A 547 4.13 -32.13 -36.30
N ASP A 548 3.86 -31.13 -35.47
CA ASP A 548 3.35 -29.83 -35.89
C ASP A 548 3.89 -28.68 -35.01
N ALA A 549 3.67 -27.43 -35.43
CA ALA A 549 4.16 -26.24 -34.74
C ALA A 549 3.57 -26.11 -33.33
N LEU A 550 2.33 -26.56 -33.12
CA LEU A 550 1.69 -26.56 -31.79
C LEU A 550 2.40 -27.48 -30.80
N SER A 551 2.84 -28.67 -31.24
CA SER A 551 3.64 -29.56 -30.39
C SER A 551 5.00 -28.96 -30.08
N ASN A 552 5.65 -28.33 -31.08
CA ASN A 552 6.93 -27.66 -30.89
C ASN A 552 6.81 -26.49 -29.90
N LEU A 553 5.77 -25.67 -30.02
CA LEU A 553 5.50 -24.55 -29.12
C LEU A 553 5.29 -25.02 -27.68
N ARG A 554 4.51 -26.09 -27.49
CA ARG A 554 4.25 -26.66 -26.16
C ARG A 554 5.50 -27.28 -25.55
N ASN A 555 6.34 -27.94 -26.34
CA ASN A 555 7.64 -28.44 -25.88
C ASN A 555 8.60 -27.29 -25.52
N ALA A 556 8.58 -26.18 -26.24
CA ALA A 556 9.38 -25.00 -25.87
C ALA A 556 8.83 -24.36 -24.58
N ALA A 557 7.51 -24.33 -24.41
CA ALA A 557 6.86 -23.74 -23.24
C ALA A 557 7.21 -24.46 -21.92
N THR A 558 7.46 -25.79 -21.94
CA THR A 558 7.78 -26.56 -20.73
C THR A 558 9.17 -26.25 -20.17
N VAL A 559 10.09 -25.76 -21.00
CA VAL A 559 11.46 -25.41 -20.60
C VAL A 559 11.52 -23.98 -20.06
N LEU A 560 10.58 -23.12 -20.45
CA LEU A 560 10.57 -21.72 -20.05
C LEU A 560 10.04 -21.51 -18.62
N PRO A 561 10.63 -20.55 -17.87
CA PRO A 561 10.11 -20.14 -16.57
C PRO A 561 8.78 -19.38 -16.70
N GLN A 562 8.07 -19.27 -15.58
CA GLN A 562 6.89 -18.42 -15.49
C GLN A 562 7.27 -16.93 -15.51
N PRO A 563 6.44 -16.06 -16.12
CA PRO A 563 5.14 -16.35 -16.72
C PRO A 563 5.20 -16.80 -18.20
N LEU A 564 6.37 -16.74 -18.85
CA LEU A 564 6.52 -16.99 -20.29
C LEU A 564 6.10 -18.40 -20.70
N GLY A 565 6.47 -19.42 -19.93
CA GLY A 565 6.02 -20.80 -20.19
C GLY A 565 4.49 -20.94 -20.11
N GLY A 566 3.85 -20.24 -19.18
CA GLY A 566 2.39 -20.16 -19.09
C GLY A 566 1.76 -19.48 -20.30
N TRP A 567 2.33 -18.37 -20.77
CA TRP A 567 1.86 -17.66 -21.95
C TRP A 567 1.91 -18.52 -23.22
N LEU A 568 3.02 -19.22 -23.47
CA LEU A 568 3.17 -20.06 -24.65
C LEU A 568 2.29 -21.31 -24.58
N SER A 569 2.07 -21.86 -23.38
CA SER A 569 1.13 -22.97 -23.18
C SER A 569 -0.30 -22.54 -23.46
N ALA A 570 -0.75 -21.42 -22.91
CA ALA A 570 -2.07 -20.85 -23.16
C ALA A 570 -2.26 -20.54 -24.66
N LEU A 571 -1.24 -19.97 -25.31
CA LEU A 571 -1.25 -19.69 -26.74
C LEU A 571 -1.43 -20.97 -27.59
N ALA A 572 -0.73 -22.05 -27.24
CA ALA A 572 -0.88 -23.34 -27.91
C ALA A 572 -2.28 -23.93 -27.69
N GLU A 573 -2.83 -23.81 -26.48
CA GLU A 573 -4.16 -24.30 -26.12
C GLU A 573 -5.27 -23.54 -26.85
N ASP A 574 -5.22 -22.20 -26.85
CA ASP A 574 -6.17 -21.34 -27.55
C ASP A 574 -6.16 -21.59 -29.05
N THR A 575 -4.95 -21.73 -29.63
CA THR A 575 -4.82 -22.04 -31.05
C THR A 575 -5.35 -23.44 -31.37
N TRP A 576 -5.09 -24.44 -30.51
CA TRP A 576 -5.60 -25.80 -30.72
C TRP A 576 -7.12 -25.86 -30.63
N SER A 577 -7.70 -25.18 -29.65
CA SER A 577 -9.14 -25.04 -29.49
C SER A 577 -9.78 -24.38 -30.72
N PHE A 578 -9.18 -23.29 -31.21
CA PHE A 578 -9.63 -22.61 -32.43
C PHE A 578 -9.60 -23.53 -33.66
N VAL A 579 -8.49 -24.26 -33.87
CA VAL A 579 -8.36 -25.20 -34.99
C VAL A 579 -9.40 -26.32 -34.91
N LEU A 580 -9.65 -26.87 -33.73
CA LEU A 580 -10.69 -27.90 -33.52
C LEU A 580 -12.10 -27.38 -33.78
N TYR A 581 -12.39 -26.15 -33.36
CA TYR A 581 -13.67 -25.51 -33.61
C TYR A 581 -13.93 -25.29 -35.10
N GLN A 582 -12.94 -24.79 -35.85
CA GLN A 582 -13.03 -24.64 -37.31
C GLN A 582 -13.17 -26.00 -38.01
N SER A 583 -12.46 -27.03 -37.51
CA SER A 583 -12.56 -28.40 -38.01
C SER A 583 -13.97 -28.97 -37.82
N HIS A 584 -14.61 -28.70 -36.67
CA HIS A 584 -16.00 -29.11 -36.41
C HIS A 584 -16.98 -28.46 -37.39
N HIS A 585 -16.82 -27.17 -37.68
CA HIS A 585 -17.66 -26.49 -38.67
C HIS A 585 -17.56 -27.16 -40.05
N TYR A 586 -16.35 -27.41 -40.54
CA TYR A 586 -16.12 -28.14 -41.79
C TYR A 586 -16.80 -29.52 -41.77
N LEU A 587 -16.57 -30.30 -40.71
CA LEU A 587 -17.12 -31.64 -40.56
C LEU A 587 -18.65 -31.65 -40.50
N ASN A 588 -19.26 -30.69 -39.79
CA ASN A 588 -20.71 -30.58 -39.67
C ASN A 588 -21.35 -30.21 -41.02
N GLN A 589 -20.71 -29.36 -41.83
CA GLN A 589 -21.17 -29.06 -43.19
C GLN A 589 -21.13 -30.30 -44.08
N ARG A 590 -20.01 -31.05 -44.05
CA ARG A 590 -19.86 -32.31 -44.81
C ARG A 590 -20.84 -33.36 -44.35
N TYR A 591 -21.02 -33.52 -43.05
CA TYR A 591 -21.98 -34.44 -42.45
C TYR A 591 -23.40 -34.16 -42.92
N LYS A 592 -23.82 -32.89 -42.88
CA LYS A 592 -25.15 -32.48 -43.34
C LYS A 592 -25.38 -32.79 -44.82
N ALA A 593 -24.39 -32.47 -45.65
CA ALA A 593 -24.49 -32.64 -47.10
C ALA A 593 -24.42 -34.10 -47.55
N GLU A 594 -23.47 -34.88 -47.01
CA GLU A 594 -23.09 -36.19 -47.54
C GLU A 594 -23.80 -37.36 -46.83
N LEU A 595 -24.13 -37.22 -45.53
CA LEU A 595 -24.73 -38.31 -44.74
C LEU A 595 -26.16 -37.97 -44.31
N TYR A 596 -26.36 -36.87 -43.57
CA TYR A 596 -27.63 -36.58 -42.93
C TYR A 596 -28.74 -36.31 -43.95
N SER A 597 -28.44 -35.59 -45.02
CA SER A 597 -29.38 -35.34 -46.13
C SER A 597 -29.97 -36.64 -46.70
N PHE A 598 -29.12 -37.64 -46.97
CA PHE A 598 -29.56 -38.95 -47.46
C PHE A 598 -30.41 -39.67 -46.42
N TYR A 599 -29.95 -39.70 -45.15
CA TYR A 599 -30.69 -40.32 -44.06
C TYR A 599 -32.09 -39.72 -43.89
N GLU A 600 -32.22 -38.39 -43.91
CA GLU A 600 -33.49 -37.72 -43.73
C GLU A 600 -34.48 -38.02 -44.87
N GLN A 601 -34.00 -38.00 -46.11
CA GLN A 601 -34.82 -38.17 -47.32
C GLN A 601 -35.23 -39.62 -47.56
N SER A 602 -34.31 -40.57 -47.34
CA SER A 602 -34.48 -41.96 -47.75
C SER A 602 -34.84 -42.89 -46.60
N LEU A 603 -34.52 -42.56 -45.34
CA LEU A 603 -34.66 -43.49 -44.21
C LEU A 603 -35.60 -42.98 -43.11
N ALA A 604 -35.35 -41.78 -42.57
CA ALA A 604 -35.88 -41.33 -41.27
C ALA A 604 -37.41 -41.40 -41.11
N LYS A 605 -38.16 -41.09 -42.18
CA LYS A 605 -39.64 -41.01 -42.17
C LYS A 605 -40.32 -42.23 -42.79
N ARG A 606 -39.56 -43.28 -43.12
CA ARG A 606 -40.03 -44.46 -43.84
C ARG A 606 -39.98 -45.70 -42.95
N TYR A 607 -40.79 -46.69 -43.30
CA TYR A 607 -40.74 -48.00 -42.67
C TYR A 607 -39.46 -48.73 -43.13
N PRO A 608 -38.64 -49.34 -42.24
CA PRO A 608 -38.91 -49.70 -40.85
C PRO A 608 -38.33 -48.75 -39.78
N PHE A 609 -37.85 -47.55 -40.11
CA PHE A 609 -37.36 -46.61 -39.08
C PHE A 609 -38.52 -45.89 -38.37
N HIS A 610 -39.62 -45.68 -39.09
CA HIS A 610 -40.87 -45.13 -38.58
C HIS A 610 -42.01 -46.15 -38.71
N ALA A 611 -42.46 -46.71 -37.59
CA ALA A 611 -43.38 -47.85 -37.54
C ALA A 611 -44.69 -47.65 -38.31
N HIS A 612 -45.26 -46.45 -38.22
CA HIS A 612 -46.55 -46.14 -38.84
C HIS A 612 -46.44 -45.45 -40.20
N SER A 613 -45.24 -45.40 -40.80
CA SER A 613 -45.12 -44.83 -42.15
C SER A 613 -45.87 -45.72 -43.15
N SER A 614 -46.48 -45.13 -44.18
CA SER A 614 -47.08 -45.85 -45.32
C SER A 614 -46.08 -46.09 -46.45
N SER A 615 -44.93 -45.42 -46.41
CA SER A 615 -43.86 -45.58 -47.39
C SER A 615 -42.71 -46.39 -46.82
N ASP A 616 -42.19 -47.30 -47.63
CA ASP A 616 -41.13 -48.21 -47.25
C ASP A 616 -39.78 -47.66 -47.74
N VAL A 617 -38.72 -47.94 -46.97
CA VAL A 617 -37.35 -47.72 -47.41
C VAL A 617 -37.06 -48.61 -48.61
N ALA A 618 -36.54 -48.04 -49.70
CA ALA A 618 -36.09 -48.89 -50.80
C ALA A 618 -34.90 -49.73 -50.34
N LEU A 619 -34.87 -51.02 -50.71
CA LEU A 619 -33.79 -51.92 -50.28
C LEU A 619 -32.42 -51.43 -50.76
N ASN A 620 -32.38 -50.79 -51.94
CA ASN A 620 -31.18 -50.14 -52.45
C ASN A 620 -30.69 -49.02 -51.53
N ASP A 621 -31.58 -48.17 -51.03
CA ASP A 621 -31.22 -47.06 -50.12
C ASP A 621 -30.73 -47.60 -48.77
N PHE A 622 -31.37 -48.67 -48.28
CA PHE A 622 -30.94 -49.37 -47.07
C PHE A 622 -29.51 -49.94 -47.24
N ARG A 623 -29.23 -50.57 -48.38
CA ARG A 623 -27.90 -51.07 -48.76
C ARG A 623 -26.89 -49.94 -48.88
N GLU A 624 -27.24 -48.86 -49.56
CA GLU A 624 -26.35 -47.73 -49.80
C GLU A 624 -25.92 -47.05 -48.50
N PHE A 625 -26.80 -47.00 -47.50
CA PHE A 625 -26.49 -46.40 -46.21
C PHE A 625 -25.73 -47.34 -45.26
N PHE A 626 -26.23 -48.56 -45.03
CA PHE A 626 -25.72 -49.49 -44.00
C PHE A 626 -24.74 -50.55 -44.51
N GLY A 627 -24.63 -50.75 -45.82
CA GLY A 627 -23.76 -51.76 -46.42
C GLY A 627 -22.29 -51.53 -46.10
N ALA A 628 -21.45 -52.53 -46.41
CA ALA A 628 -20.00 -52.36 -46.35
C ALA A 628 -19.56 -51.28 -47.35
N GLN A 629 -18.77 -50.32 -46.89
CA GLN A 629 -18.44 -49.10 -47.65
C GLN A 629 -19.70 -48.27 -48.04
N GLY A 630 -20.78 -48.40 -47.28
CA GLY A 630 -21.97 -47.55 -47.40
C GLY A 630 -21.68 -46.09 -46.99
N ILE A 631 -22.66 -45.20 -47.15
CA ILE A 631 -22.54 -43.77 -46.85
C ILE A 631 -22.05 -43.54 -45.42
N ALA A 632 -22.62 -44.25 -44.43
CA ALA A 632 -22.26 -44.05 -43.02
C ALA A 632 -20.82 -44.46 -42.71
N GLU A 633 -20.37 -45.62 -43.21
CA GLU A 633 -19.01 -46.11 -43.00
C GLU A 633 -17.98 -45.26 -43.76
N ARG A 634 -18.24 -44.93 -45.03
CA ARG A 634 -17.34 -44.08 -45.83
C ARG A 634 -17.15 -42.71 -45.20
N PHE A 635 -18.21 -42.10 -44.71
CA PHE A 635 -18.12 -40.81 -44.02
C PHE A 635 -17.25 -40.93 -42.75
N PHE A 636 -17.50 -41.96 -41.93
CA PHE A 636 -16.71 -42.19 -40.73
C PHE A 636 -15.23 -42.41 -41.02
N ASP A 637 -14.91 -43.32 -41.96
CA ASP A 637 -13.53 -43.66 -42.31
C ASP A 637 -12.78 -42.48 -42.94
N SER A 638 -13.45 -41.68 -43.77
CA SER A 638 -12.83 -40.56 -44.49
C SER A 638 -12.62 -39.33 -43.60
N TYR A 639 -13.56 -39.06 -42.69
CA TYR A 639 -13.60 -37.79 -41.95
C TYR A 639 -13.33 -37.91 -40.45
N LEU A 640 -13.96 -38.88 -39.78
CA LEU A 640 -13.98 -38.91 -38.31
C LEU A 640 -12.98 -39.89 -37.69
N LYS A 641 -12.50 -40.88 -38.43
CA LYS A 641 -11.54 -41.89 -37.96
C LYS A 641 -10.31 -41.30 -37.23
N PRO A 642 -9.67 -40.20 -37.70
CA PRO A 642 -8.55 -39.60 -36.97
C PRO A 642 -8.95 -39.06 -35.58
N PHE A 643 -10.19 -38.57 -35.45
CA PHE A 643 -10.71 -37.92 -34.24
C PHE A 643 -11.35 -38.90 -33.25
N VAL A 644 -11.34 -40.20 -33.56
CA VAL A 644 -12.00 -41.23 -32.78
C VAL A 644 -10.98 -42.31 -32.39
N SER A 645 -11.25 -42.99 -31.29
CA SER A 645 -10.54 -44.18 -30.83
C SER A 645 -11.53 -45.24 -30.35
N GLY A 646 -11.10 -46.51 -30.35
CA GLY A 646 -11.93 -47.67 -30.01
C GLY A 646 -12.38 -48.48 -31.23
N ASP A 647 -13.10 -49.57 -30.95
CA ASP A 647 -13.58 -50.52 -31.95
C ASP A 647 -14.98 -50.14 -32.49
N PRO A 648 -15.38 -50.66 -33.66
CA PRO A 648 -16.74 -50.48 -34.20
C PRO A 648 -17.82 -50.79 -33.16
N GLY A 649 -18.65 -49.78 -32.87
CA GLY A 649 -19.73 -49.85 -31.89
C GLY A 649 -19.38 -49.46 -30.46
N ARG A 650 -18.11 -49.09 -30.18
CA ARG A 650 -17.66 -48.54 -28.89
C ARG A 650 -16.71 -47.37 -29.08
N TYR A 651 -17.05 -46.49 -30.01
CA TYR A 651 -16.24 -45.34 -30.35
C TYR A 651 -16.27 -44.27 -29.26
N ARG A 652 -15.12 -43.63 -29.06
CA ARG A 652 -14.94 -42.48 -28.17
C ARG A 652 -14.07 -41.43 -28.85
N LEU A 653 -14.33 -40.16 -28.56
CA LEU A 653 -13.51 -39.07 -29.09
C LEU A 653 -12.06 -39.22 -28.61
N ARG A 654 -11.14 -39.00 -29.54
CA ARG A 654 -9.71 -38.91 -29.27
C ARG A 654 -9.42 -37.55 -28.64
N THR A 655 -8.62 -37.55 -27.58
CA THR A 655 -8.22 -36.35 -26.85
C THR A 655 -6.71 -36.17 -26.98
N ILE A 656 -6.28 -34.98 -27.37
CA ILE A 656 -4.87 -34.55 -27.39
C ILE A 656 -4.80 -33.25 -26.61
N ASP A 657 -3.88 -33.19 -25.65
CA ASP A 657 -3.67 -32.03 -24.76
C ASP A 657 -4.90 -31.61 -23.95
N GLY A 658 -5.80 -32.54 -23.65
CA GLY A 658 -7.04 -32.26 -22.92
C GLY A 658 -8.20 -31.80 -23.81
N TYR A 659 -7.97 -31.59 -25.11
CA TYR A 659 -8.98 -31.16 -26.07
C TYR A 659 -9.34 -32.28 -27.05
N SER A 660 -10.61 -32.34 -27.43
CA SER A 660 -11.15 -33.21 -28.48
C SER A 660 -12.03 -32.40 -29.42
N LEU A 661 -12.37 -32.97 -30.57
CA LEU A 661 -13.33 -32.35 -31.48
C LEU A 661 -14.62 -32.00 -30.70
N PRO A 662 -15.13 -30.75 -30.79
CA PRO A 662 -16.28 -30.28 -29.99
C PRO A 662 -17.61 -30.78 -30.56
N MET A 663 -17.78 -32.11 -30.61
CA MET A 663 -18.98 -32.78 -31.12
C MET A 663 -19.68 -33.58 -30.02
N SER A 664 -20.98 -33.81 -30.20
CA SER A 664 -21.78 -34.62 -29.29
C SER A 664 -21.42 -36.11 -29.41
N ARG A 665 -21.61 -36.87 -28.32
CA ARG A 665 -21.49 -38.34 -28.37
C ARG A 665 -22.62 -39.01 -29.15
N ALA A 666 -23.73 -38.30 -29.38
CA ALA A 666 -24.92 -38.83 -30.02
C ALA A 666 -24.60 -39.45 -31.40
N TYR A 667 -23.77 -38.81 -32.22
CA TYR A 667 -23.35 -39.38 -33.49
C TYR A 667 -22.57 -40.71 -33.31
N LEU A 668 -21.63 -40.76 -32.36
CA LEU A 668 -20.82 -41.95 -32.11
C LEU A 668 -21.67 -43.12 -31.59
N ASP A 669 -22.67 -42.83 -30.75
CA ASP A 669 -23.64 -43.82 -30.27
C ASP A 669 -24.47 -44.38 -31.44
N GLN A 670 -24.87 -43.53 -32.40
CA GLN A 670 -25.59 -43.98 -33.59
C GLN A 670 -24.71 -44.79 -34.54
N MET A 671 -23.40 -44.58 -34.57
CA MET A 671 -22.48 -45.47 -35.31
C MET A 671 -22.45 -46.89 -34.74
N ALA A 672 -22.75 -47.08 -33.45
CA ALA A 672 -23.00 -48.41 -32.90
C ALA A 672 -24.31 -49.01 -33.43
N GLY A 673 -25.35 -48.18 -33.60
CA GLY A 673 -26.58 -48.55 -34.29
C GLY A 673 -26.35 -48.99 -35.74
N VAL A 674 -25.54 -48.24 -36.51
CA VAL A 674 -25.14 -48.61 -37.88
C VAL A 674 -24.47 -49.98 -37.89
N TYR A 675 -23.53 -50.21 -36.98
CA TYR A 675 -22.85 -51.51 -36.87
C TYR A 675 -23.81 -52.65 -36.48
N LYS A 676 -24.73 -52.42 -35.54
CA LYS A 676 -25.75 -53.38 -35.10
C LYS A 676 -26.70 -53.76 -36.25
N ILE A 677 -27.19 -52.77 -37.00
CA ILE A 677 -28.07 -52.98 -38.16
C ILE A 677 -27.31 -53.75 -39.24
N ARG A 678 -26.08 -53.32 -39.57
CA ARG A 678 -25.27 -53.99 -40.59
C ARG A 678 -25.03 -55.47 -40.25
N SER A 679 -24.61 -55.76 -39.03
CA SER A 679 -24.36 -57.14 -38.57
C SER A 679 -25.61 -58.02 -38.53
N SER A 680 -26.80 -57.42 -38.38
CA SER A 680 -28.08 -58.14 -38.38
C SER A 680 -28.57 -58.48 -39.80
N PHE A 681 -28.40 -57.57 -40.76
CA PHE A 681 -29.00 -57.68 -42.10
C PHE A 681 -28.04 -58.10 -43.22
N PHE A 682 -26.73 -57.87 -43.10
CA PHE A 682 -25.76 -58.14 -44.17
C PHE A 682 -24.86 -59.32 -43.83
N ALA A 683 -24.58 -60.19 -44.81
CA ALA A 683 -23.59 -61.25 -44.62
C ALA A 683 -22.18 -60.70 -44.79
N HIS A 684 -21.21 -61.29 -44.08
CA HIS A 684 -19.80 -60.86 -44.13
C HIS A 684 -19.19 -60.85 -45.55
N ARG A 685 -19.83 -61.48 -46.55
CA ARG A 685 -19.35 -61.57 -47.93
C ARG A 685 -20.30 -60.99 -48.98
N THR A 686 -21.49 -60.52 -48.60
CA THR A 686 -22.50 -60.02 -49.55
C THR A 686 -22.78 -58.55 -49.30
N GLN A 687 -22.85 -57.76 -50.38
CA GLN A 687 -23.33 -56.39 -50.29
C GLN A 687 -24.86 -56.32 -50.22
N GLU A 688 -25.55 -57.39 -50.62
CA GLU A 688 -27.01 -57.46 -50.51
C GLU A 688 -27.45 -57.79 -49.08
N PRO A 689 -28.46 -57.10 -48.54
CA PRO A 689 -29.08 -57.47 -47.28
C PRO A 689 -29.83 -58.80 -47.47
N GLN A 690 -29.47 -59.79 -46.67
CA GLN A 690 -30.07 -61.11 -46.71
C GLN A 690 -30.11 -61.72 -45.31
N VAL A 691 -31.33 -62.12 -44.92
CA VAL A 691 -31.62 -62.75 -43.64
C VAL A 691 -32.23 -64.12 -43.90
N GLN A 692 -31.66 -65.14 -43.27
CA GLN A 692 -32.24 -66.49 -43.22
C GLN A 692 -32.79 -66.73 -41.82
N PHE A 693 -34.02 -67.22 -41.75
CA PHE A 693 -34.69 -67.50 -40.49
C PHE A 693 -35.53 -68.76 -40.60
N THR A 694 -35.68 -69.46 -39.49
CA THR A 694 -36.54 -70.64 -39.41
C THR A 694 -37.79 -70.27 -38.65
N LEU A 695 -38.94 -70.67 -39.19
CA LEU A 695 -40.24 -70.55 -38.55
C LEU A 695 -40.75 -71.95 -38.22
N GLU A 696 -41.08 -72.20 -36.96
CA GLU A 696 -41.70 -73.46 -36.51
C GLU A 696 -43.06 -73.16 -35.85
N PRO A 697 -44.13 -73.91 -36.18
CA PRO A 697 -45.40 -73.79 -35.46
C PRO A 697 -45.19 -74.13 -33.97
N HIS A 698 -45.73 -73.31 -33.07
CA HIS A 698 -45.61 -73.52 -31.62
C HIS A 698 -46.92 -74.06 -31.03
N THR A 699 -48.00 -73.32 -31.21
CA THR A 699 -49.34 -73.70 -30.75
C THR A 699 -50.38 -73.19 -31.73
N LEU A 700 -51.40 -73.99 -32.00
CA LEU A 700 -52.57 -73.60 -32.79
C LEU A 700 -53.80 -73.77 -31.92
N ASP A 701 -54.70 -72.78 -31.92
CA ASP A 701 -55.98 -72.86 -31.21
C ASP A 701 -56.77 -74.11 -31.69
N PRO A 702 -57.30 -74.95 -30.79
CA PRO A 702 -58.11 -76.12 -31.16
C PRO A 702 -59.30 -75.81 -32.09
N ALA A 703 -59.83 -74.58 -32.07
CA ALA A 703 -60.92 -74.17 -32.97
C ALA A 703 -60.46 -73.90 -34.42
N VAL A 704 -59.15 -73.85 -34.67
CA VAL A 704 -58.54 -73.58 -35.98
C VAL A 704 -58.09 -74.90 -36.61
N ARG A 705 -58.59 -75.18 -37.80
CA ARG A 705 -58.27 -76.39 -38.58
C ARG A 705 -56.91 -76.30 -39.26
N ARG A 706 -56.59 -75.11 -39.77
CA ARG A 706 -55.42 -74.86 -40.64
C ARG A 706 -54.92 -73.44 -40.41
N ALA A 707 -53.61 -73.29 -40.25
CA ALA A 707 -52.92 -72.01 -40.34
C ALA A 707 -51.85 -72.09 -41.43
N GLU A 708 -51.89 -71.16 -42.37
CA GLU A 708 -50.94 -71.07 -43.48
C GLU A 708 -50.23 -69.71 -43.44
N PHE A 709 -48.93 -69.74 -43.17
CA PHE A 709 -48.04 -68.60 -43.30
C PHE A 709 -47.38 -68.62 -44.67
N ARG A 710 -47.40 -67.51 -45.40
CA ARG A 710 -46.83 -67.39 -46.74
C ARG A 710 -45.93 -66.18 -46.85
N LEU A 711 -44.75 -66.35 -47.45
CA LEU A 711 -43.78 -65.31 -47.79
C LEU A 711 -43.30 -65.55 -49.23
N GLY A 712 -43.79 -64.75 -50.17
CA GLY A 712 -43.55 -64.99 -51.60
C GLY A 712 -44.08 -66.37 -52.03
N ASP A 713 -43.20 -67.21 -52.56
CA ASP A 713 -43.49 -68.59 -52.96
C ASP A 713 -43.28 -69.63 -51.85
N GLN A 714 -42.73 -69.22 -50.69
CA GLN A 714 -42.54 -70.10 -49.55
C GLN A 714 -43.81 -70.13 -48.69
N SER A 715 -44.37 -71.31 -48.42
CA SER A 715 -45.53 -71.49 -47.51
C SER A 715 -45.26 -72.52 -46.43
N LEU A 716 -45.60 -72.17 -45.18
CA LEU A 716 -45.63 -73.06 -44.03
C LEU A 716 -47.08 -73.26 -43.61
N GLU A 717 -47.56 -74.48 -43.78
CA GLU A 717 -48.91 -74.88 -43.43
C GLU A 717 -48.90 -75.82 -42.21
N TYR A 718 -49.79 -75.56 -41.24
CA TYR A 718 -49.95 -76.38 -40.05
C TYR A 718 -51.42 -76.77 -39.81
N ARG A 719 -51.66 -78.06 -39.55
CA ARG A 719 -52.99 -78.67 -39.29
C ARG A 719 -52.96 -79.63 -38.10
N HIS A 720 -52.46 -79.20 -36.94
CA HIS A 720 -52.32 -80.05 -35.73
C HIS A 720 -51.52 -81.35 -35.94
N GLY A 721 -50.56 -81.35 -36.88
CA GLY A 721 -49.68 -82.47 -37.17
C GLY A 721 -48.33 -82.38 -36.44
N PRO A 722 -47.33 -83.20 -36.84
CA PRO A 722 -45.96 -83.04 -36.37
C PRO A 722 -45.42 -81.62 -36.66
N ILE A 723 -44.73 -81.02 -35.70
CA ILE A 723 -44.09 -79.70 -35.86
C ILE A 723 -42.85 -79.86 -36.75
N VAL A 724 -42.89 -79.30 -37.95
CA VAL A 724 -41.76 -79.28 -38.90
C VAL A 724 -41.29 -77.83 -39.07
N PRO A 725 -40.07 -77.48 -38.62
CA PRO A 725 -39.49 -76.17 -38.86
C PRO A 725 -39.24 -75.95 -40.36
N MET A 726 -39.48 -74.74 -40.85
CA MET A 726 -39.23 -74.37 -42.25
C MET A 726 -38.31 -73.16 -42.34
N LEU A 727 -37.31 -73.25 -43.23
CA LEU A 727 -36.37 -72.16 -43.51
C LEU A 727 -36.96 -71.17 -44.52
N PHE A 728 -37.00 -69.90 -44.13
CA PHE A 728 -37.40 -68.77 -44.95
C PHE A 728 -36.21 -67.85 -45.24
N ARG A 729 -36.32 -67.11 -46.34
CA ARG A 729 -35.34 -66.08 -46.73
C ARG A 729 -36.01 -64.74 -46.92
N TRP A 730 -35.35 -63.70 -46.44
CA TRP A 730 -35.73 -62.32 -46.68
C TRP A 730 -34.54 -61.56 -47.31
N PRO A 731 -34.78 -60.72 -48.33
CA PRO A 731 -36.03 -60.54 -49.07
C PRO A 731 -36.46 -61.80 -49.86
N ALA A 732 -37.74 -61.87 -50.24
CA ALA A 732 -38.24 -62.94 -51.11
C ALA A 732 -38.00 -62.60 -52.60
N ASP A 733 -37.78 -63.61 -53.44
CA ASP A 733 -37.40 -63.45 -54.87
C ASP A 733 -38.57 -62.99 -55.79
N THR A 734 -39.76 -62.73 -55.24
CA THR A 734 -40.99 -62.40 -55.99
C THR A 734 -41.27 -60.89 -56.01
N GLU A 735 -41.68 -60.33 -57.16
CA GLU A 735 -41.91 -58.88 -57.36
C GLU A 735 -42.91 -58.24 -56.37
N ASP A 736 -43.98 -58.94 -56.00
CA ASP A 736 -45.00 -58.37 -55.09
C ASP A 736 -44.62 -58.44 -53.61
N GLY A 737 -43.61 -59.26 -53.25
CA GLY A 737 -43.16 -59.45 -51.87
C GLY A 737 -44.31 -59.71 -50.89
N ARG A 738 -45.37 -60.43 -51.27
CA ARG A 738 -46.58 -60.61 -50.44
C ARG A 738 -46.29 -61.52 -49.23
N THR A 739 -46.62 -61.05 -48.03
CA THR A 739 -46.59 -61.86 -46.81
C THR A 739 -47.98 -61.95 -46.19
N SER A 740 -48.48 -63.15 -45.92
CA SER A 740 -49.80 -63.38 -45.32
C SER A 740 -49.81 -64.50 -44.30
N LEU A 741 -50.70 -64.38 -43.32
CA LEU A 741 -51.09 -65.46 -42.42
C LEU A 741 -52.60 -65.65 -42.55
N VAL A 742 -53.02 -66.82 -43.02
CA VAL A 742 -54.44 -67.19 -43.18
C VAL A 742 -54.77 -68.34 -42.23
N MET A 743 -55.86 -68.21 -41.49
CA MET A 743 -56.38 -69.21 -40.58
C MET A 743 -57.80 -69.62 -40.98
N GLU A 744 -58.02 -70.93 -40.98
CA GLU A 744 -59.32 -71.53 -41.29
C GLU A 744 -59.88 -72.17 -40.03
N GLY A 745 -61.00 -71.66 -39.54
CA GLY A 745 -61.75 -72.27 -38.44
C GLY A 745 -62.52 -73.52 -38.87
N MET A 746 -63.18 -74.18 -37.91
CA MET A 746 -64.04 -75.34 -38.18
C MET A 746 -65.30 -74.99 -39.00
N VAL A 747 -65.79 -73.75 -38.89
CA VAL A 747 -66.96 -73.21 -39.60
C VAL A 747 -66.68 -71.76 -39.99
N GLY A 748 -67.10 -71.34 -41.19
CA GLY A 748 -66.96 -69.96 -41.66
C GLY A 748 -65.93 -69.79 -42.78
N ARG A 749 -65.70 -68.53 -43.19
CA ARG A 749 -64.71 -68.19 -44.21
C ARG A 749 -63.30 -68.11 -43.59
N PRO A 750 -62.24 -68.48 -44.33
CA PRO A 750 -60.87 -68.22 -43.90
C PRO A 750 -60.67 -66.73 -43.56
N LEU A 751 -60.03 -66.43 -42.44
CA LEU A 751 -59.63 -65.07 -42.06
C LEU A 751 -58.11 -64.98 -42.07
N GLY A 752 -57.58 -63.85 -42.49
CA GLY A 752 -56.13 -63.66 -42.53
C GLY A 752 -55.71 -62.21 -42.41
N ILE A 753 -54.45 -62.03 -42.06
CA ILE A 753 -53.74 -60.76 -42.14
C ILE A 753 -52.73 -60.84 -43.28
N GLU A 754 -52.57 -59.72 -43.99
CA GLU A 754 -51.72 -59.66 -45.18
C GLU A 754 -51.05 -58.30 -45.30
N LYS A 755 -49.82 -58.31 -45.84
CA LYS A 755 -49.08 -57.13 -46.28
C LYS A 755 -48.47 -57.35 -47.66
N ASN A 756 -48.59 -56.35 -48.51
CA ASN A 756 -48.09 -56.31 -49.89
C ASN A 756 -47.24 -55.05 -50.13
N SER A 757 -46.34 -54.74 -49.20
CA SER A 757 -45.52 -53.52 -49.25
C SER A 757 -44.12 -53.78 -49.83
N GLY A 758 -43.99 -54.69 -50.79
CA GLY A 758 -42.69 -55.08 -51.35
C GLY A 758 -41.80 -55.78 -50.31
N PRO A 759 -40.46 -55.54 -50.31
CA PRO A 759 -39.53 -56.30 -49.48
C PRO A 759 -39.85 -56.29 -47.98
N TRP A 760 -40.39 -55.19 -47.43
CA TRP A 760 -40.61 -55.05 -45.98
C TRP A 760 -41.94 -55.62 -45.47
N SER A 761 -42.74 -56.26 -46.33
CA SER A 761 -44.05 -56.82 -45.96
C SER A 761 -43.99 -57.81 -44.80
N LEU A 762 -42.92 -58.60 -44.71
CA LEU A 762 -42.67 -59.57 -43.64
C LEU A 762 -42.63 -58.89 -42.28
N PHE A 763 -41.82 -57.83 -42.18
CA PHE A 763 -41.67 -57.06 -40.95
C PHE A 763 -42.98 -56.37 -40.58
N ARG A 764 -43.72 -55.83 -41.56
CA ARG A 764 -45.03 -55.22 -41.32
C ARG A 764 -46.07 -56.22 -40.84
N LEU A 765 -45.99 -57.47 -41.31
CA LEU A 765 -46.86 -58.54 -40.85
C LEU A 765 -46.53 -58.91 -39.40
N PHE A 766 -45.24 -59.01 -39.07
CA PHE A 766 -44.79 -59.26 -37.70
C PHE A 766 -45.13 -58.11 -36.74
N ASP A 767 -45.14 -56.85 -37.18
CA ASP A 767 -45.63 -55.72 -36.37
C ASP A 767 -47.12 -55.84 -36.00
N LEU A 768 -47.92 -56.63 -36.75
CA LEU A 768 -49.31 -56.93 -36.38
C LEU A 768 -49.43 -58.06 -35.34
N MET A 769 -48.32 -58.74 -35.04
CA MET A 769 -48.25 -59.85 -34.09
C MET A 769 -47.58 -59.39 -32.80
N GLN A 770 -47.96 -59.99 -31.67
CA GLN A 770 -47.20 -59.78 -30.43
C GLN A 770 -45.93 -60.63 -30.50
N THR A 771 -44.78 -60.00 -30.32
CA THR A 771 -43.47 -60.67 -30.36
C THR A 771 -42.83 -60.63 -28.98
N GLU A 772 -42.42 -61.79 -28.46
CA GLU A 772 -41.71 -61.88 -27.17
C GLU A 772 -40.54 -62.87 -27.25
N PRO A 773 -39.41 -62.62 -26.56
CA PRO A 773 -38.32 -63.59 -26.49
C PRO A 773 -38.72 -64.80 -25.63
N LEU A 774 -38.41 -66.01 -26.09
CA LEU A 774 -38.65 -67.23 -25.33
C LEU A 774 -37.57 -67.44 -24.26
N LYS A 775 -37.94 -67.61 -22.99
CA LYS A 775 -36.96 -67.89 -21.92
C LYS A 775 -36.28 -69.24 -22.16
N GLY A 776 -34.94 -69.24 -22.23
CA GLY A 776 -34.11 -70.45 -22.32
C GLY A 776 -33.77 -70.95 -23.74
N ARG A 777 -34.30 -70.33 -24.80
CA ARG A 777 -33.87 -70.53 -26.20
C ARG A 777 -33.71 -69.18 -26.89
N ASP A 778 -32.74 -69.04 -27.78
CA ASP A 778 -32.52 -67.81 -28.57
C ASP A 778 -33.51 -67.72 -29.76
N VAL A 779 -34.81 -67.63 -29.43
CA VAL A 779 -35.92 -67.57 -30.39
C VAL A 779 -36.98 -66.56 -29.96
N LEU A 780 -37.68 -65.98 -30.92
CA LEU A 780 -38.82 -65.09 -30.70
C LEU A 780 -40.13 -65.87 -30.86
N VAL A 781 -41.08 -65.70 -29.95
CA VAL A 781 -42.46 -66.19 -30.08
C VAL A 781 -43.27 -65.13 -30.79
N LEU A 782 -43.79 -65.45 -31.97
CA LEU A 782 -44.74 -64.64 -32.72
C LEU A 782 -46.15 -65.11 -32.40
N LYS A 783 -46.96 -64.27 -31.77
CA LYS A 783 -48.35 -64.56 -31.40
C LYS A 783 -49.29 -63.82 -32.35
N ALA A 784 -49.96 -64.57 -33.21
CA ALA A 784 -50.98 -64.04 -34.09
C ALA A 784 -52.37 -64.26 -33.51
N ASP A 785 -53.21 -63.21 -33.56
CA ASP A 785 -54.64 -63.26 -33.27
C ASP A 785 -55.38 -62.66 -34.47
N VAL A 786 -56.14 -63.49 -35.20
CA VAL A 786 -56.91 -63.05 -36.37
C VAL A 786 -58.36 -63.42 -36.16
N GLY A 787 -59.19 -62.43 -35.83
CA GLY A 787 -60.61 -62.64 -35.58
C GLY A 787 -60.89 -63.55 -34.38
N GLY A 788 -60.03 -63.55 -33.36
CA GLY A 788 -60.13 -64.40 -32.18
C GLY A 788 -59.46 -65.77 -32.32
N MET A 789 -59.04 -66.15 -33.53
CA MET A 789 -58.26 -67.36 -33.78
C MET A 789 -56.79 -67.12 -33.47
N ARG A 790 -56.17 -67.99 -32.67
CA ARG A 790 -54.78 -67.82 -32.26
C ARG A 790 -53.84 -68.85 -32.87
N ALA A 791 -52.70 -68.37 -33.39
CA ALA A 791 -51.59 -69.20 -33.81
C ALA A 791 -50.28 -68.59 -33.34
N ASN A 792 -49.44 -69.40 -32.71
CA ASN A 792 -48.13 -68.98 -32.25
C ASN A 792 -47.05 -69.70 -33.05
N TYR A 793 -45.98 -69.00 -33.39
CA TYR A 793 -44.80 -69.53 -34.08
C TYR A 793 -43.54 -69.21 -33.29
N LEU A 794 -42.54 -70.08 -33.34
CA LEU A 794 -41.19 -69.74 -32.89
C LEU A 794 -40.36 -69.34 -34.11
N LEU A 795 -39.71 -68.19 -34.02
CA LEU A 795 -38.81 -67.63 -35.01
C LEU A 795 -37.39 -67.70 -34.48
N SER A 796 -36.50 -68.38 -35.20
CA SER A 796 -35.06 -68.41 -34.93
C SER A 796 -34.29 -67.79 -36.09
N SER A 797 -33.41 -66.83 -35.82
CA SER A 797 -32.51 -66.26 -36.84
C SER A 797 -31.12 -66.88 -36.75
N GLN A 798 -30.43 -67.02 -37.89
CA GLN A 798 -29.02 -67.42 -37.90
C GLN A 798 -28.06 -66.26 -37.59
N ARG A 799 -28.60 -65.06 -37.32
CA ARG A 799 -27.85 -63.82 -37.09
C ARG A 799 -27.92 -63.40 -35.62
N ALA A 800 -26.77 -62.97 -35.10
CA ALA A 800 -26.66 -62.25 -33.84
C ALA A 800 -25.97 -60.90 -34.15
N PRO A 801 -26.63 -59.75 -33.91
CA PRO A 801 -27.98 -59.57 -33.35
C PRO A 801 -29.11 -60.06 -34.27
N ASN A 802 -30.28 -60.36 -33.67
CA ASN A 802 -31.44 -60.85 -34.41
C ASN A 802 -32.10 -59.68 -35.20
N PRO A 803 -32.22 -59.77 -36.55
CA PRO A 803 -32.80 -58.71 -37.38
C PRO A 803 -34.30 -58.47 -37.16
N PHE A 804 -35.02 -59.40 -36.52
CA PHE A 804 -36.44 -59.25 -36.20
C PHE A 804 -36.70 -58.58 -34.85
N ASP A 805 -35.64 -58.31 -34.07
CA ASP A 805 -35.71 -57.35 -32.97
C ASP A 805 -35.70 -55.92 -33.54
N MET A 806 -36.91 -55.39 -33.74
CA MET A 806 -37.12 -54.10 -34.39
C MET A 806 -36.53 -52.92 -33.60
N SER A 807 -36.17 -53.08 -32.32
CA SER A 807 -35.60 -52.02 -31.49
C SER A 807 -34.42 -51.33 -32.17
N ALA A 808 -33.51 -52.09 -32.78
CA ALA A 808 -32.33 -51.56 -33.46
C ALA A 808 -32.67 -50.59 -34.60
N LEU A 809 -33.76 -50.84 -35.33
CA LEU A 809 -34.23 -49.99 -36.43
C LEU A 809 -35.09 -48.83 -35.91
N ARG A 810 -35.92 -49.07 -34.88
CA ARG A 810 -36.81 -48.04 -34.31
C ARG A 810 -36.05 -46.96 -33.53
N ASP A 811 -34.99 -47.36 -32.81
CA ASP A 811 -34.19 -46.46 -31.98
C ASP A 811 -33.12 -45.72 -32.78
N PHE A 812 -32.84 -46.16 -34.02
CA PHE A 812 -31.84 -45.54 -34.87
C PHE A 812 -32.27 -44.14 -35.32
N ARG A 813 -31.54 -43.11 -34.88
CA ARG A 813 -31.83 -41.70 -35.15
C ARG A 813 -30.53 -40.91 -35.29
N MET A 814 -30.12 -40.60 -36.52
CA MET A 814 -28.96 -39.75 -36.75
C MET A 814 -29.25 -38.30 -36.28
N PRO A 815 -28.33 -37.67 -35.53
CA PRO A 815 -28.53 -36.29 -35.08
C PRO A 815 -28.43 -35.31 -36.25
N ALA A 816 -29.15 -34.19 -36.19
CA ALA A 816 -29.13 -33.17 -37.26
C ALA A 816 -27.80 -32.40 -37.37
N GLN A 817 -26.96 -32.48 -36.33
CA GLN A 817 -25.64 -31.86 -36.25
C GLN A 817 -24.68 -32.80 -35.50
N LEU A 818 -23.37 -32.70 -35.78
CA LEU A 818 -22.34 -33.47 -35.09
C LEU A 818 -22.10 -33.01 -33.66
#